data_AF-A0A1B1SAK5-F1
#
_entry.id   AF-A0A1B1SAK5-F1
#
_cell.length_a   1.000
_cell.length_b   1.000
_cell.length_c   1.000
_cell.angle_alpha   90.00
_cell.angle_beta   90.00
_cell.angle_gamma   90.00
#
_symmetry.space_group_name_H-M   'P 1'
#
loop_
_entity.id
_entity.type
_entity.pdbx_description
1 polymer ?
#
loop_
_entity_poly.entity_id
_entity_poly.type
_entity_poly.pdbx_seq_one_letter_code
_entity_poly.pdbx_strand_id
1 'polypeptide(L)'
;MNRIYKGIIMLSAVAISAATTGCSDDFENDLRTSGNVIFNIDAPTQWTGGNDDTDNSASRCISIEATDTSDGDTPLYLHTFEADNQATVPAAQSRGALAKSVSSFSLSAICYPGEYPSDEADITWTPDFAYNLTYTVNGSTAAGTTLQWPAGGKVRFFAFAPIADNSHSDAAGVFTLSPSTQPGSPKITYTVPTDVKKQTDIMAACTDATSPDVTLNFRHALTAVKIVAASDMLPGKITDVEISGVYGSGTFTPTPAGGTWVPAAAKATYKVTRDLTLSPEESNSGYKPAGDTGNKKGEIIGDIPDKTEVTGETGDLTMLLIPQTLPEGARLTIKFTDDLTGTARTLSASLAGKTWPAGKIVTYSLSPSSIHITPTVLFSKDPATDVLPYSGAWHDSEIKAYVAVTQNGVNGIQYIELPRPDIEYSLDGGTSWESTPAVYDPDPASDATASASETAQRMVEWHESPDGFTLYKGTFALAPQSDFTTLSGTLTKRATCKGTRENPHNLLDDTKGETANCYLVDQPGYYCFPIVYGNAYNNPAAYTVNQNTTSPGMTYFVDYKCRQISSHAPAESDIKDAVLAWQDAPDLIDEVEILDKNQPIAGLKWIRFRVRKHSITQGNALLVARDPAGEIVWSWHIWVTQHRDEWMVQGKAACHKLESRTGSSTSSTPTGNTYYLTACNLGYCDPHNGNDSRKIRIRFRLDCSKITGSSTPVACNSFYIYKDGKASGKKIDCTTTPFTQAEFKGSLGGDNTYYQWGRKDPMLGGIYNDKTDIYNIDTSSPNYTEMSMENKPTFNAYNKDGVSYDFSRNKPGTSISDLGEERGVTIDYTIKYPYRFVMSKYDDKIKDSNGKNFSRYRNHWHTLYKVDKDVNIPSYISGNNGDMFQMWNPAATDKKANEQTVTKSIYDPCPAGYHVPQANVFSALAASADKASENKAYQLADYKTSAKFSDHAWTVTYPGGSIRFPATGMRNMSLRYTVFGTMTKYTASRADDFTDKYSLKDQTYPAFRMITYVSTSSLNGEQTMVYLIDNRFEYYYNGALQTTCQSHYKAEDINRNTLVPATACTTSNNSYGLTVRPVHD
;
A
#
# COMPACT_ATOMS: atom_id res chain seq x y z
N MET A 1 19.51 19.31 30.02
CA MET A 1 20.18 20.19 31.01
C MET A 1 20.61 21.48 30.32
N ASN A 2 20.18 22.61 30.88
CA ASN A 2 20.68 23.99 30.78
C ASN A 2 21.10 24.56 29.41
N ARG A 3 20.29 25.44 28.79
CA ARG A 3 20.13 26.91 29.06
C ARG A 3 21.28 27.70 28.39
N ILE A 4 21.11 28.81 27.67
CA ILE A 4 20.16 29.94 27.66
C ILE A 4 20.60 30.85 26.48
N TYR A 5 19.75 31.71 25.93
CA TYR A 5 19.94 33.18 25.81
C TYR A 5 18.66 33.78 25.20
N LYS A 6 17.75 34.28 26.06
CA LYS A 6 17.57 35.69 26.53
C LYS A 6 16.98 36.54 25.40
N GLY A 7 15.78 37.12 25.52
CA GLY A 7 15.19 37.75 26.70
C GLY A 7 15.51 39.26 26.68
N ILE A 8 14.62 40.09 27.23
CA ILE A 8 14.84 41.43 27.85
C ILE A 8 13.52 42.24 27.75
N ILE A 9 12.96 42.96 28.74
CA ILE A 9 13.28 43.31 30.15
C ILE A 9 11.97 43.95 30.71
N MET A 10 11.36 43.47 31.80
CA MET A 10 11.54 43.86 33.21
C MET A 10 11.71 45.37 33.52
N LEU A 11 10.75 45.96 34.22
CA LEU A 11 11.11 46.91 35.28
C LEU A 11 10.10 46.79 36.43
N SER A 12 10.55 46.10 37.46
CA SER A 12 9.96 46.09 38.79
C SER A 12 10.63 47.21 39.59
N ALA A 13 9.85 48.08 40.23
CA ALA A 13 10.30 48.86 41.37
C ALA A 13 9.21 48.84 42.45
N VAL A 14 9.67 48.42 43.63
CA VAL A 14 8.94 48.05 44.83
C VAL A 14 8.48 49.28 45.61
N ALA A 15 7.27 49.25 46.16
CA ALA A 15 6.91 50.09 47.31
C ALA A 15 5.98 49.30 48.23
N ILE A 16 6.48 48.89 49.39
CA ILE A 16 5.72 48.13 50.39
C ILE A 16 5.08 49.12 51.38
N SER A 17 3.76 49.30 51.24
CA SER A 17 2.81 49.71 52.28
C SER A 17 1.36 49.39 51.83
N ALA A 18 0.51 48.97 52.79
CA ALA A 18 -0.96 48.77 52.74
C ALA A 18 -1.58 47.43 52.27
N ALA A 19 -2.59 47.01 53.08
CA ALA A 19 -3.75 46.12 52.85
C ALA A 19 -3.61 44.57 52.90
N THR A 20 -3.78 44.06 54.14
CA THR A 20 -4.72 43.03 54.64
C THR A 20 -4.93 41.66 53.96
N THR A 21 -4.89 40.65 54.84
CA THR A 21 -4.93 39.19 54.73
C THR A 21 -6.33 38.53 54.67
N GLY A 22 -6.41 37.37 54.00
CA GLY A 22 -7.45 36.32 54.09
C GLY A 22 -8.06 36.01 52.71
N CYS A 23 -8.26 34.79 52.21
CA CYS A 23 -8.12 33.41 52.70
C CYS A 23 -7.68 32.51 51.53
N SER A 24 -7.05 31.39 51.84
CA SER A 24 -6.88 30.24 50.97
C SER A 24 -8.14 29.36 51.02
N ASP A 25 -8.79 29.15 49.87
CA ASP A 25 -9.47 27.91 49.51
C ASP A 25 -9.23 27.66 48.01
N ASP A 26 -8.60 26.53 47.70
CA ASP A 26 -8.34 26.03 46.35
C ASP A 26 -9.65 25.48 45.75
N PHE A 27 -10.04 25.98 44.56
CA PHE A 27 -10.66 25.17 43.50
C PHE A 27 -10.28 25.74 42.13
N GLU A 28 -9.20 25.17 41.61
CA GLU A 28 -8.83 24.85 40.22
C GLU A 28 -9.12 25.82 39.05
N ASN A 29 -8.00 26.28 38.49
CA ASN A 29 -7.71 26.71 37.11
C ASN A 29 -8.70 26.26 36.02
N ASP A 30 -9.34 27.24 35.35
CA ASP A 30 -9.56 27.20 33.89
C ASP A 30 -9.79 28.62 33.34
N LEU A 31 -8.71 29.40 33.17
CA LEU A 31 -8.77 30.72 32.54
C LEU A 31 -9.05 30.56 31.02
N ARG A 32 -10.32 30.44 30.64
CA ARG A 32 -10.77 30.49 29.24
C ARG A 32 -10.57 31.90 28.70
N THR A 33 -9.62 32.06 27.78
CA THR A 33 -9.31 33.31 27.09
C THR A 33 -10.51 33.78 26.25
N SER A 34 -11.02 34.97 26.54
CA SER A 34 -11.93 35.72 25.65
C SER A 34 -11.23 36.01 24.33
N GLY A 35 -11.79 35.53 23.22
CA GLY A 35 -11.28 35.76 21.86
C GLY A 35 -12.42 36.04 20.87
N ASN A 36 -12.06 36.60 19.72
CA ASN A 36 -12.99 36.82 18.60
C ASN A 36 -13.52 35.48 18.09
N VAL A 37 -14.82 35.39 17.80
CA VAL A 37 -15.39 34.22 17.12
C VAL A 37 -14.93 34.21 15.67
N ILE A 38 -14.39 33.07 15.22
CA ILE A 38 -13.91 32.84 13.85
C ILE A 38 -14.84 31.81 13.20
N PHE A 39 -15.34 32.12 12.00
CA PHE A 39 -16.22 31.22 11.25
C PHE A 39 -15.53 30.59 10.06
N ASN A 40 -15.52 29.26 10.01
CA ASN A 40 -15.18 28.47 8.83
C ASN A 40 -16.47 28.03 8.13
N ILE A 41 -16.59 28.31 6.83
CA ILE A 41 -17.82 28.05 6.07
C ILE A 41 -17.63 26.85 5.15
N ASP A 42 -18.40 25.79 5.39
CA ASP A 42 -18.54 24.63 4.52
C ASP A 42 -19.94 24.63 3.88
N ALA A 43 -20.01 24.53 2.55
CA ALA A 43 -21.28 24.66 1.82
C ALA A 43 -21.29 23.76 0.57
N PRO A 44 -22.43 23.12 0.27
CA PRO A 44 -22.59 22.30 -0.93
C PRO A 44 -22.61 23.13 -2.21
N THR A 45 -22.40 22.48 -3.35
CA THR A 45 -22.53 23.08 -4.69
C THR A 45 -23.97 23.51 -4.97
N GLN A 46 -24.17 24.48 -5.88
CA GLN A 46 -25.52 24.87 -6.31
C GLN A 46 -26.25 23.69 -6.97
N TRP A 47 -27.58 23.62 -6.82
CA TRP A 47 -28.43 22.62 -7.49
C TRP A 47 -28.26 22.57 -9.02
N THR A 48 -27.70 23.62 -9.62
CA THR A 48 -27.47 23.82 -11.07
C THR A 48 -26.10 23.38 -11.57
N GLY A 49 -25.18 22.99 -10.68
CA GLY A 49 -23.89 22.41 -11.09
C GLY A 49 -24.13 21.01 -11.63
N GLY A 50 -24.20 20.87 -12.97
CA GLY A 50 -24.46 19.64 -13.72
C GLY A 50 -24.09 18.36 -12.98
N ASN A 51 -25.07 17.84 -12.25
CA ASN A 51 -25.04 16.55 -11.60
C ASN A 51 -26.02 15.70 -12.41
N ASP A 52 -25.50 14.82 -13.27
CA ASP A 52 -26.22 13.83 -14.08
C ASP A 52 -26.82 12.73 -13.17
N ASP A 53 -27.56 13.13 -12.15
CA ASP A 53 -27.72 12.42 -10.87
C ASP A 53 -28.83 11.35 -10.83
N THR A 54 -29.25 10.80 -11.97
CA THR A 54 -29.93 9.48 -11.97
C THR A 54 -28.96 8.32 -12.11
N ASP A 55 -27.69 8.60 -12.40
CA ASP A 55 -26.59 7.62 -12.34
C ASP A 55 -25.55 8.05 -11.28
N ASN A 56 -25.96 8.95 -10.36
CA ASN A 56 -25.18 9.11 -9.16
C ASN A 56 -25.20 7.76 -8.47
N SER A 57 -24.01 7.38 -8.12
CA SER A 57 -23.68 6.25 -7.31
C SER A 57 -24.61 6.03 -6.10
N ALA A 58 -25.22 7.09 -5.55
CA ALA A 58 -26.15 7.08 -4.42
C ALA A 58 -27.66 7.15 -4.76
N SER A 59 -28.06 7.25 -6.03
CA SER A 59 -29.48 7.31 -6.40
C SER A 59 -30.11 5.92 -6.41
N ARG A 60 -31.29 5.77 -5.80
CA ARG A 60 -32.04 4.50 -5.75
C ARG A 60 -33.48 4.71 -6.25
N CYS A 61 -33.96 3.82 -7.11
CA CYS A 61 -35.38 3.79 -7.47
C CYS A 61 -36.18 3.22 -6.28
N ILE A 62 -36.96 4.08 -5.62
CA ILE A 62 -37.71 3.74 -4.39
C ILE A 62 -39.15 3.29 -4.65
N SER A 63 -39.74 3.65 -5.80
CA SER A 63 -41.10 3.25 -6.16
C SER A 63 -41.36 3.40 -7.66
N ILE A 64 -42.27 2.59 -8.20
CA ILE A 64 -42.79 2.70 -9.56
C ILE A 64 -44.31 2.75 -9.48
N GLU A 65 -44.92 3.74 -10.14
CA GLU A 65 -46.38 3.88 -10.22
C GLU A 65 -46.84 3.84 -11.67
N ALA A 66 -47.96 3.16 -11.95
CA ALA A 66 -48.62 3.29 -13.25
C ALA A 66 -49.27 4.69 -13.37
N THR A 67 -49.21 5.26 -14.57
CA THR A 67 -49.94 6.50 -14.90
C THR A 67 -51.36 6.17 -15.35
N ASP A 68 -52.33 6.93 -14.84
CA ASP A 68 -53.69 6.97 -15.36
C ASP A 68 -53.63 7.61 -16.77
N THR A 69 -54.11 6.89 -17.80
CA THR A 69 -54.26 7.41 -19.16
C THR A 69 -55.74 7.69 -19.45
N SER A 70 -56.02 8.73 -20.22
CA SER A 70 -57.40 9.12 -20.58
C SER A 70 -58.13 8.10 -21.46
N ASP A 71 -57.41 7.19 -22.13
CA ASP A 71 -57.94 6.44 -23.30
C ASP A 71 -57.71 4.91 -23.27
N GLY A 72 -57.28 4.31 -22.15
CA GLY A 72 -57.23 2.84 -22.01
C GLY A 72 -56.07 2.12 -22.72
N ASP A 73 -55.07 2.88 -23.21
CA ASP A 73 -53.82 2.36 -23.78
C ASP A 73 -52.84 1.86 -22.70
N THR A 74 -51.81 1.10 -23.11
CA THR A 74 -50.70 0.63 -22.26
C THR A 74 -50.17 1.76 -21.37
N PRO A 75 -50.21 1.62 -20.03
CA PRO A 75 -49.80 2.69 -19.12
C PRO A 75 -48.29 2.91 -19.20
N LEU A 76 -47.87 4.18 -19.15
CA LEU A 76 -46.50 4.55 -18.82
C LEU A 76 -46.32 4.53 -17.30
N TYR A 77 -45.09 4.41 -16.83
CA TYR A 77 -44.75 4.26 -15.43
C TYR A 77 -43.88 5.42 -14.94
N LEU A 78 -44.11 5.82 -13.70
CA LEU A 78 -43.35 6.86 -13.02
C LEU A 78 -42.39 6.24 -12.00
N HIS A 79 -41.12 6.18 -12.36
CA HIS A 79 -40.04 5.71 -11.49
C HIS A 79 -39.61 6.87 -10.59
N THR A 80 -39.62 6.67 -9.28
CA THR A 80 -39.21 7.69 -8.31
C THR A 80 -37.82 7.35 -7.80
N PHE A 81 -36.88 8.27 -7.95
CA PHE A 81 -35.51 8.18 -7.46
C PHE A 81 -35.29 9.19 -6.33
N GLU A 82 -34.51 8.78 -5.34
CA GLU A 82 -34.03 9.65 -4.26
C GLU A 82 -32.50 9.68 -4.31
N ALA A 83 -31.91 10.88 -4.26
CA ALA A 83 -30.46 11.09 -4.28
C ALA A 83 -30.01 12.16 -3.27
N ASP A 84 -28.77 12.02 -2.80
CA ASP A 84 -28.10 12.95 -1.91
C ASP A 84 -27.39 14.04 -2.72
N ASN A 85 -27.56 15.30 -2.36
CA ASN A 85 -26.73 16.39 -2.87
C ASN A 85 -25.52 16.57 -1.94
N GLN A 86 -24.38 15.96 -2.27
CA GLN A 86 -23.20 15.97 -1.41
C GLN A 86 -22.44 17.31 -1.48
N ALA A 87 -21.96 17.78 -0.32
CA ALA A 87 -20.94 18.82 -0.27
C ALA A 87 -19.59 18.24 -0.72
N THR A 88 -18.99 18.79 -1.78
CA THR A 88 -17.66 18.36 -2.23
C THR A 88 -16.58 19.10 -1.44
N VAL A 89 -15.70 18.33 -0.78
CA VAL A 89 -14.39 18.84 -0.33
C VAL A 89 -13.56 19.12 -1.59
N PRO A 90 -12.98 20.32 -1.77
CA PRO A 90 -12.22 20.60 -2.98
C PRO A 90 -10.99 19.69 -3.06
N ALA A 91 -10.95 18.85 -4.10
CA ALA A 91 -9.69 18.38 -4.64
C ALA A 91 -8.85 19.59 -5.08
N ALA A 92 -7.53 19.48 -4.90
CA ALA A 92 -6.57 20.54 -5.18
C ALA A 92 -6.86 21.24 -6.52
N GLN A 93 -6.87 22.57 -6.48
CA GLN A 93 -7.26 23.47 -7.56
C GLN A 93 -6.61 23.10 -8.90
N SER A 94 -7.41 22.60 -9.85
CA SER A 94 -7.10 22.60 -11.27
C SER A 94 -8.27 23.21 -12.07
N ARG A 95 -8.06 24.44 -12.55
CA ARG A 95 -8.75 25.19 -13.60
C ARG A 95 -10.21 24.80 -13.91
N GLY A 96 -11.13 25.44 -13.20
CA GLY A 96 -12.58 25.45 -13.45
C GLY A 96 -13.34 25.66 -12.14
N ALA A 97 -13.16 26.80 -11.47
CA ALA A 97 -13.78 27.03 -10.16
C ALA A 97 -15.31 27.05 -10.27
N LEU A 98 -15.96 25.98 -9.80
CA LEU A 98 -17.41 25.89 -9.64
C LEU A 98 -17.86 26.92 -8.59
N ALA A 99 -18.90 27.69 -8.89
CA ALA A 99 -19.41 28.74 -8.01
C ALA A 99 -19.99 28.15 -6.71
N LYS A 100 -19.55 28.66 -5.55
CA LYS A 100 -20.19 28.36 -4.25
C LYS A 100 -21.63 28.86 -4.27
N SER A 101 -22.55 28.10 -3.69
CA SER A 101 -23.99 28.40 -3.61
C SER A 101 -24.33 29.55 -2.66
N VAL A 102 -23.51 29.76 -1.63
CA VAL A 102 -23.64 30.85 -0.66
C VAL A 102 -22.64 31.95 -1.02
N SER A 103 -23.08 33.21 -1.02
CA SER A 103 -22.22 34.40 -1.14
C SER A 103 -22.25 35.25 0.14
N SER A 104 -23.41 35.35 0.77
CA SER A 104 -23.66 35.98 2.06
C SER A 104 -24.77 35.24 2.81
N PHE A 105 -24.80 35.37 4.13
CA PHE A 105 -25.76 34.69 4.99
C PHE A 105 -26.10 35.55 6.22
N SER A 106 -27.28 35.29 6.79
CA SER A 106 -27.69 35.83 8.09
C SER A 106 -27.17 34.92 9.20
N LEU A 107 -26.71 35.50 10.31
CA LEU A 107 -26.24 34.78 11.49
C LEU A 107 -27.03 35.21 12.73
N SER A 108 -27.58 34.23 13.43
CA SER A 108 -28.20 34.38 14.75
C SER A 108 -27.58 33.38 15.72
N ALA A 109 -27.68 33.61 17.03
CA ALA A 109 -27.08 32.72 18.01
C ALA A 109 -27.72 32.86 19.40
N ILE A 110 -27.73 31.74 20.13
CA ILE A 110 -28.28 31.63 21.49
C ILE A 110 -27.18 31.13 22.42
N CYS A 111 -26.96 31.82 23.54
CA CYS A 111 -26.15 31.32 24.65
C CYS A 111 -27.01 30.45 25.56
N TYR A 112 -26.50 29.29 25.99
CA TYR A 112 -27.25 28.40 26.88
C TYR A 112 -26.36 27.65 27.89
N PRO A 113 -26.88 27.38 29.10
CA PRO A 113 -26.27 26.48 30.07
C PRO A 113 -26.70 25.02 29.84
N GLY A 114 -25.79 24.06 30.08
CA GLY A 114 -26.10 22.63 30.07
C GLY A 114 -26.34 22.02 28.67
N GLU A 115 -27.41 21.25 28.54
CA GLU A 115 -27.85 20.63 27.28
C GLU A 115 -28.96 21.46 26.63
N TYR A 116 -28.93 21.55 25.30
CA TYR A 116 -29.96 22.27 24.55
C TYR A 116 -31.22 21.38 24.45
N PRO A 117 -32.40 21.83 24.91
CA PRO A 117 -33.62 21.04 24.85
C PRO A 117 -33.95 20.56 23.42
N SER A 118 -34.42 19.33 23.29
CA SER A 118 -34.81 18.77 21.99
C SER A 118 -36.19 19.25 21.51
N ASP A 119 -37.09 19.60 22.43
CA ASP A 119 -38.38 20.21 22.12
C ASP A 119 -38.24 21.74 22.13
N GLU A 120 -38.60 22.36 21.02
CA GLU A 120 -38.57 23.81 20.87
C GLU A 120 -39.53 24.54 21.82
N ALA A 121 -40.59 23.87 22.30
CA ALA A 121 -41.51 24.45 23.26
C ALA A 121 -40.90 24.65 24.66
N ASP A 122 -39.85 23.88 24.99
CA ASP A 122 -39.17 23.95 26.29
C ASP A 122 -38.08 25.03 26.33
N ILE A 123 -37.79 25.67 25.19
CA ILE A 123 -36.74 26.67 25.07
C ILE A 123 -37.31 28.06 25.37
N THR A 124 -36.95 28.61 26.52
CA THR A 124 -37.33 29.97 26.92
C THR A 124 -36.34 31.06 26.46
N TRP A 125 -35.22 30.67 25.84
CA TRP A 125 -34.16 31.58 25.41
C TRP A 125 -34.45 32.20 24.04
N THR A 126 -34.06 33.45 23.86
CA THR A 126 -34.12 34.19 22.59
C THR A 126 -32.73 34.27 21.95
N PRO A 127 -32.59 34.53 20.64
CA PRO A 127 -31.31 34.77 19.96
C PRO A 127 -30.67 36.11 20.39
N ASP A 128 -30.25 36.18 21.65
CA ASP A 128 -29.72 37.36 22.31
C ASP A 128 -28.22 37.58 22.05
N PHE A 129 -27.46 36.50 21.81
CA PHE A 129 -26.03 36.56 21.52
C PHE A 129 -25.74 37.18 20.16
N ALA A 130 -26.55 36.84 19.15
CA ALA A 130 -26.56 37.48 17.85
C ALA A 130 -27.92 37.28 17.19
N TYR A 131 -28.38 38.25 16.41
CA TYR A 131 -29.62 38.12 15.65
C TYR A 131 -29.49 38.77 14.28
N ASN A 132 -29.78 37.97 13.24
CA ASN A 132 -29.83 38.38 11.83
C ASN A 132 -28.64 39.24 11.35
N LEU A 133 -27.43 38.93 11.81
CA LEU A 133 -26.20 39.63 11.40
C LEU A 133 -25.76 39.20 10.02
N THR A 134 -25.40 40.14 9.15
CA THR A 134 -24.94 39.85 7.78
C THR A 134 -23.46 39.47 7.75
N TYR A 135 -23.18 38.23 7.34
CA TYR A 135 -21.83 37.69 7.13
C TYR A 135 -21.60 37.32 5.66
N THR A 136 -20.34 37.38 5.24
CA THR A 136 -19.87 36.88 3.94
C THR A 136 -19.25 35.50 4.08
N VAL A 137 -19.13 34.76 2.97
CA VAL A 137 -18.48 33.42 2.97
C VAL A 137 -17.04 33.38 3.45
N ASN A 138 -16.38 34.54 3.55
CA ASN A 138 -15.02 34.65 4.10
C ASN A 138 -15.01 34.80 5.63
N GLY A 139 -16.16 34.65 6.30
CA GLY A 139 -16.27 34.79 7.76
C GLY A 139 -16.26 36.24 8.26
N SER A 140 -16.25 37.22 7.37
CA SER A 140 -16.26 38.65 7.71
C SER A 140 -17.68 39.23 7.73
N THR A 141 -17.98 40.10 8.69
CA THR A 141 -19.23 40.88 8.73
C THR A 141 -19.24 42.00 7.70
N ALA A 142 -20.40 42.28 7.11
CA ALA A 142 -20.56 43.45 6.23
C ALA A 142 -20.46 44.79 6.99
N ALA A 143 -20.66 44.78 8.31
CA ALA A 143 -20.65 45.95 9.19
C ALA A 143 -19.37 46.12 10.04
N GLY A 144 -18.39 45.21 9.93
CA GLY A 144 -17.13 45.25 10.70
C GLY A 144 -17.25 44.87 12.19
N THR A 145 -18.42 44.47 12.67
CA THR A 145 -18.61 43.95 14.04
C THR A 145 -18.01 42.56 14.19
N THR A 146 -17.25 42.31 15.25
CA THR A 146 -16.69 40.99 15.57
C THR A 146 -17.33 40.46 16.85
N LEU A 147 -17.94 39.29 16.80
CA LEU A 147 -18.54 38.65 17.97
C LEU A 147 -17.43 38.22 18.95
N GLN A 148 -17.64 38.47 20.24
CA GLN A 148 -16.74 38.06 21.31
C GLN A 148 -17.27 36.78 21.95
N TRP A 149 -16.39 35.80 22.15
CA TRP A 149 -16.76 34.57 22.84
C TRP A 149 -17.17 34.85 24.30
N PRO A 150 -18.28 34.28 24.80
CA PRO A 150 -18.70 34.49 26.19
C PRO A 150 -17.70 33.85 27.17
N ALA A 151 -17.56 34.44 28.36
CA ALA A 151 -16.61 33.98 29.39
C ALA A 151 -16.93 32.58 29.97
N GLY A 152 -18.11 32.01 29.67
CA GLY A 152 -18.52 30.66 30.03
C GLY A 152 -19.86 30.27 29.37
N GLY A 153 -20.11 28.97 29.20
CA GLY A 153 -21.31 28.43 28.54
C GLY A 153 -21.06 27.84 27.14
N LYS A 154 -22.12 27.35 26.50
CA LYS A 154 -22.14 26.91 25.09
C LYS A 154 -22.91 27.94 24.26
N VAL A 155 -22.56 28.08 22.98
CA VAL A 155 -23.27 28.94 22.03
C VAL A 155 -23.76 28.10 20.86
N ARG A 156 -25.04 28.18 20.54
CA ARG A 156 -25.59 27.58 19.30
C ARG A 156 -25.72 28.68 18.25
N PHE A 157 -25.01 28.52 17.15
CA PHE A 157 -25.09 29.41 15.99
C PHE A 157 -26.08 28.87 14.96
N PHE A 158 -26.83 29.78 14.35
CA PHE A 158 -27.80 29.52 13.30
C PHE A 158 -27.47 30.44 12.12
N ALA A 159 -27.30 29.87 10.94
CA ALA A 159 -27.02 30.66 9.75
C ALA A 159 -27.98 30.30 8.61
N PHE A 160 -28.44 31.30 7.86
CA PHE A 160 -29.34 31.10 6.73
C PHE A 160 -28.94 31.91 5.50
N ALA A 161 -29.03 31.29 4.32
CA ALA A 161 -28.75 31.90 3.03
C ALA A 161 -29.87 31.59 2.01
N PRO A 162 -30.24 32.53 1.12
CA PRO A 162 -29.88 33.94 1.13
C PRO A 162 -30.40 34.66 2.38
N ILE A 163 -30.01 35.92 2.60
CA ILE A 163 -30.45 36.69 3.78
C ILE A 163 -31.93 37.01 3.66
N ALA A 164 -32.71 36.79 4.73
CA ALA A 164 -34.11 37.19 4.79
C ALA A 164 -34.25 38.72 4.74
N ASP A 165 -35.04 39.24 3.80
CA ASP A 165 -35.39 40.67 3.75
C ASP A 165 -36.71 40.91 4.50
N ASN A 166 -36.62 41.54 5.66
CA ASN A 166 -37.79 41.88 6.50
C ASN A 166 -38.47 43.20 6.07
N SER A 167 -38.09 43.82 4.93
CA SER A 167 -38.46 45.21 4.62
C SER A 167 -39.38 45.46 3.42
N HIS A 168 -39.79 44.46 2.62
CA HIS A 168 -40.57 44.71 1.39
C HIS A 168 -41.80 43.81 1.23
N SER A 169 -42.93 44.42 0.84
CA SER A 169 -44.21 43.77 0.53
C SER A 169 -44.31 43.21 -0.89
N ASP A 170 -43.37 43.52 -1.79
CA ASP A 170 -43.51 43.24 -3.23
C ASP A 170 -42.18 42.88 -3.91
N ALA A 171 -41.56 41.75 -3.51
CA ALA A 171 -40.56 41.07 -4.33
C ALA A 171 -40.72 39.56 -4.21
N ALA A 172 -41.01 38.90 -5.32
CA ALA A 172 -41.22 37.47 -5.37
C ALA A 172 -39.96 36.69 -4.91
N GLY A 173 -40.13 35.80 -3.93
CA GLY A 173 -39.14 34.76 -3.60
C GLY A 173 -38.35 34.92 -2.29
N VAL A 174 -38.75 35.80 -1.36
CA VAL A 174 -38.03 36.01 -0.09
C VAL A 174 -38.81 35.46 1.11
N PHE A 175 -38.14 34.68 1.96
CA PHE A 175 -38.68 34.09 3.18
C PHE A 175 -38.52 35.04 4.39
N THR A 176 -39.27 34.79 5.47
CA THR A 176 -39.21 35.62 6.69
C THR A 176 -38.52 34.88 7.84
N LEU A 177 -37.72 35.60 8.63
CA LEU A 177 -37.09 35.09 9.85
C LEU A 177 -37.95 35.45 11.07
N SER A 178 -38.08 34.52 12.02
CA SER A 178 -38.77 34.74 13.30
C SER A 178 -38.19 35.94 14.06
N PRO A 179 -39.01 36.78 14.72
CA PRO A 179 -38.55 37.94 15.47
C PRO A 179 -37.51 37.60 16.56
N SER A 180 -36.60 38.53 16.86
CA SER A 180 -35.60 38.36 17.92
C SER A 180 -36.18 38.16 19.32
N THR A 181 -37.43 38.52 19.54
CA THR A 181 -38.16 38.36 20.80
C THR A 181 -38.84 37.00 20.94
N GLN A 182 -38.84 36.16 19.90
CA GLN A 182 -39.46 34.85 19.93
C GLN A 182 -38.53 33.85 20.65
N PRO A 183 -38.97 33.20 21.75
CA PRO A 183 -38.21 32.12 22.38
C PRO A 183 -38.06 30.91 21.44
N GLY A 184 -36.92 30.23 21.52
CA GLY A 184 -36.58 29.07 20.70
C GLY A 184 -35.54 29.37 19.61
N SER A 185 -35.21 28.33 18.84
CA SER A 185 -34.33 28.47 17.68
C SER A 185 -34.96 29.43 16.66
N PRO A 186 -34.19 30.33 16.01
CA PRO A 186 -34.70 31.16 14.93
C PRO A 186 -35.30 30.31 13.80
N LYS A 187 -36.51 30.65 13.35
CA LYS A 187 -37.29 29.87 12.36
C LYS A 187 -37.48 30.65 11.07
N ILE A 188 -37.48 29.95 9.94
CA ILE A 188 -37.82 30.53 8.64
C ILE A 188 -39.26 30.16 8.29
N THR A 189 -40.07 31.13 7.88
CA THR A 189 -41.35 30.86 7.22
C THR A 189 -41.24 31.19 5.73
N TYR A 190 -41.53 30.19 4.90
CA TYR A 190 -41.40 30.29 3.44
C TYR A 190 -42.70 29.86 2.75
N THR A 191 -43.05 30.61 1.70
CA THR A 191 -44.08 30.22 0.73
C THR A 191 -43.39 30.09 -0.62
N VAL A 192 -43.44 28.89 -1.19
CA VAL A 192 -42.78 28.57 -2.45
C VAL A 192 -43.51 29.28 -3.60
N PRO A 193 -42.83 30.12 -4.39
CA PRO A 193 -43.43 30.75 -5.57
C PRO A 193 -43.97 29.72 -6.57
N THR A 194 -45.15 30.00 -7.12
CA THR A 194 -45.78 29.16 -8.15
C THR A 194 -45.03 29.20 -9.49
N ASP A 195 -44.35 30.31 -9.76
CA ASP A 195 -43.41 30.47 -10.87
C ASP A 195 -42.06 29.87 -10.48
N VAL A 196 -41.73 28.72 -11.07
CA VAL A 196 -40.52 27.93 -10.76
C VAL A 196 -39.24 28.76 -10.88
N LYS A 197 -39.19 29.71 -11.83
CA LYS A 197 -38.01 30.58 -12.03
C LYS A 197 -37.76 31.57 -10.90
N LYS A 198 -38.75 31.76 -10.02
CA LYS A 198 -38.68 32.66 -8.85
C LYS A 198 -38.45 31.88 -7.56
N GLN A 199 -38.37 30.56 -7.61
CA GLN A 199 -38.06 29.73 -6.44
C GLN A 199 -36.60 29.95 -6.04
N THR A 200 -36.37 30.00 -4.73
CA THR A 200 -35.08 30.37 -4.16
C THR A 200 -34.57 29.21 -3.34
N ASP A 201 -33.32 28.80 -3.56
CA ASP A 201 -32.67 27.79 -2.74
C ASP A 201 -32.34 28.35 -1.35
N ILE A 202 -32.95 27.77 -0.33
CA ILE A 202 -32.73 28.14 1.07
C ILE A 202 -31.74 27.15 1.65
N MET A 203 -30.64 27.67 2.19
CA MET A 203 -29.65 26.89 2.93
C MET A 203 -29.58 27.32 4.39
N ALA A 204 -29.31 26.36 5.25
CA ALA A 204 -29.19 26.58 6.69
C ALA A 204 -28.00 25.83 7.30
N ALA A 205 -27.40 26.41 8.33
CA ALA A 205 -26.42 25.76 9.19
C ALA A 205 -26.83 25.95 10.66
N CYS A 206 -26.59 24.94 11.48
CA CYS A 206 -26.77 25.00 12.92
C CYS A 206 -25.61 24.27 13.59
N THR A 207 -24.87 24.96 14.46
CA THR A 207 -23.67 24.41 15.09
C THR A 207 -23.67 24.73 16.58
N ASP A 208 -23.50 23.70 17.41
CA ASP A 208 -23.16 23.85 18.81
C ASP A 208 -21.65 24.07 18.95
N ALA A 209 -21.28 25.19 19.55
CA ALA A 209 -19.89 25.55 19.75
C ALA A 209 -19.54 25.65 21.24
N THR A 210 -18.37 25.13 21.58
CA THR A 210 -17.74 25.24 22.91
C THR A 210 -16.47 26.10 22.90
N SER A 211 -16.06 26.60 21.72
CA SER A 211 -14.86 27.40 21.47
C SER A 211 -15.11 28.49 20.42
N PRO A 212 -14.29 29.57 20.39
CA PRO A 212 -14.40 30.66 19.42
C PRO A 212 -14.21 30.25 17.96
N ASP A 213 -13.53 29.13 17.67
CA ASP A 213 -13.42 28.59 16.31
C ASP A 213 -14.66 27.75 15.97
N VAL A 214 -15.50 28.23 15.05
CA VAL A 214 -16.80 27.64 14.72
C VAL A 214 -16.88 27.29 13.23
N THR A 215 -17.16 26.03 12.92
CA THR A 215 -17.46 25.60 11.55
C THR A 215 -18.97 25.58 11.31
N LEU A 216 -19.44 26.33 10.30
CA LEU A 216 -20.83 26.34 9.86
C LEU A 216 -20.98 25.42 8.64
N ASN A 217 -21.67 24.31 8.83
CA ASN A 217 -21.95 23.33 7.78
C ASN A 217 -23.32 23.63 7.15
N PHE A 218 -23.34 24.37 6.05
CA PHE A 218 -24.58 24.67 5.33
C PHE A 218 -25.13 23.42 4.66
N ARG A 219 -26.45 23.29 4.70
CA ARG A 219 -27.23 22.25 4.02
C ARG A 219 -28.40 22.90 3.31
N HIS A 220 -28.85 22.32 2.20
CA HIS A 220 -30.11 22.74 1.59
C HIS A 220 -31.28 22.41 2.51
N ALA A 221 -32.13 23.40 2.76
CA ALA A 221 -33.33 23.24 3.58
C ALA A 221 -34.49 22.68 2.75
N LEU A 222 -34.52 22.91 1.44
CA LEU A 222 -35.60 22.46 0.54
C LEU A 222 -35.34 21.08 -0.06
N THR A 223 -36.37 20.50 -0.69
CA THR A 223 -36.25 19.33 -1.56
C THR A 223 -36.23 19.81 -3.02
N ALA A 224 -35.24 19.34 -3.78
CA ALA A 224 -35.21 19.54 -5.23
C ALA A 224 -36.02 18.44 -5.91
N VAL A 225 -37.08 18.79 -6.63
CA VAL A 225 -37.89 17.85 -7.40
C VAL A 225 -37.60 18.01 -8.89
N LYS A 226 -37.17 16.93 -9.52
CA LYS A 226 -36.84 16.86 -10.95
C LYS A 226 -37.80 15.91 -11.67
N ILE A 227 -38.10 16.20 -12.93
CA ILE A 227 -38.87 15.31 -13.80
C ILE A 227 -38.05 15.05 -15.05
N VAL A 228 -37.85 13.78 -15.39
CA VAL A 228 -37.03 13.35 -16.53
C VAL A 228 -37.76 12.30 -17.36
N ALA A 229 -37.34 12.13 -18.62
CA ALA A 229 -37.71 10.98 -19.43
C ALA A 229 -36.61 9.93 -19.33
N ALA A 230 -36.96 8.66 -19.12
CA ALA A 230 -36.03 7.55 -19.17
C ALA A 230 -35.50 7.34 -20.60
N SER A 231 -34.31 6.74 -20.74
CA SER A 231 -33.69 6.47 -22.04
C SER A 231 -34.51 5.54 -22.94
N ASP A 232 -35.34 4.69 -22.34
CA ASP A 232 -36.24 3.77 -23.03
C ASP A 232 -37.59 4.40 -23.42
N MET A 233 -37.77 5.71 -23.20
CA MET A 233 -38.99 6.40 -23.61
C MET A 233 -39.16 6.42 -25.13
N LEU A 234 -40.42 6.55 -25.56
CA LEU A 234 -40.74 6.73 -26.98
C LEU A 234 -40.38 8.16 -27.42
N PRO A 235 -39.87 8.34 -28.66
CA PRO A 235 -39.73 9.66 -29.26
C PRO A 235 -41.06 10.42 -29.27
N GLY A 236 -41.03 11.71 -29.01
CA GLY A 236 -42.22 12.52 -28.85
C GLY A 236 -41.97 13.89 -28.25
N LYS A 237 -43.03 14.58 -27.84
CA LYS A 237 -42.97 15.93 -27.28
C LYS A 237 -43.66 16.02 -25.94
N ILE A 238 -42.96 16.50 -24.92
CA ILE A 238 -43.55 16.91 -23.64
C ILE A 238 -43.83 18.41 -23.71
N THR A 239 -45.02 18.83 -23.28
CA THR A 239 -45.48 20.24 -23.40
C THR A 239 -45.85 20.88 -22.05
N ASP A 240 -46.35 20.09 -21.11
CA ASP A 240 -46.76 20.54 -19.78
C ASP A 240 -46.36 19.49 -18.73
N VAL A 241 -45.80 19.96 -17.60
CA VAL A 241 -45.58 19.17 -16.37
C VAL A 241 -46.21 19.94 -15.20
N GLU A 242 -47.08 19.28 -14.44
CA GLU A 242 -47.80 19.88 -13.32
C GLU A 242 -47.73 18.99 -12.08
N ILE A 243 -47.29 19.54 -10.94
CA ILE A 243 -47.44 18.93 -9.62
C ILE A 243 -48.53 19.69 -8.88
N SER A 244 -49.58 18.99 -8.44
CA SER A 244 -50.73 19.59 -7.77
C SER A 244 -51.05 18.91 -6.44
N GLY A 245 -51.75 19.63 -5.56
CA GLY A 245 -52.27 19.08 -4.30
C GLY A 245 -51.23 18.95 -3.18
N VAL A 246 -50.05 19.53 -3.33
CA VAL A 246 -48.94 19.49 -2.35
C VAL A 246 -48.94 20.72 -1.45
N TYR A 247 -48.33 20.68 -0.27
CA TYR A 247 -48.20 21.85 0.59
C TYR A 247 -47.22 22.86 -0.02
N GLY A 248 -47.64 24.13 -0.10
CA GLY A 248 -46.85 25.19 -0.75
C GLY A 248 -46.18 26.19 0.20
N SER A 249 -46.42 26.08 1.51
CA SER A 249 -45.79 26.91 2.53
C SER A 249 -45.54 26.13 3.81
N GLY A 250 -44.58 26.58 4.61
CA GLY A 250 -44.25 25.95 5.88
C GLY A 250 -43.25 26.75 6.71
N THR A 251 -42.96 26.23 7.89
CA THR A 251 -41.97 26.79 8.82
C THR A 251 -40.82 25.81 9.02
N PHE A 252 -39.59 26.28 8.78
CA PHE A 252 -38.35 25.53 8.97
C PHE A 252 -37.70 25.87 10.31
N THR A 253 -37.36 24.84 11.07
CA THR A 253 -36.57 24.96 12.32
C THR A 253 -35.22 24.28 12.10
N PRO A 254 -34.10 25.00 12.17
CA PRO A 254 -32.77 24.43 12.01
C PRO A 254 -32.33 23.59 13.22
N THR A 255 -31.60 22.51 12.98
CA THR A 255 -30.96 21.70 14.04
C THR A 255 -29.56 21.29 13.58
N PRO A 256 -28.65 20.87 14.48
CA PRO A 256 -27.33 20.37 14.08
C PRO A 256 -27.35 19.20 13.10
N ALA A 257 -28.46 18.46 13.04
CA ALA A 257 -28.69 17.35 12.11
C ALA A 257 -29.30 17.76 10.76
N GLY A 258 -29.67 19.04 10.55
CA GLY A 258 -30.19 19.55 9.27
C GLY A 258 -31.56 20.22 9.30
N GLY A 259 -32.26 20.20 10.44
CA GLY A 259 -33.53 20.89 10.63
C GLY A 259 -34.79 20.15 10.16
N THR A 260 -35.96 20.72 10.44
CA THR A 260 -37.28 20.13 10.16
C THR A 260 -38.26 21.16 9.61
N TRP A 261 -39.11 20.74 8.68
CA TRP A 261 -40.23 21.56 8.17
C TRP A 261 -41.54 21.14 8.80
N VAL A 262 -42.36 22.12 9.14
CA VAL A 262 -43.78 21.95 9.47
C VAL A 262 -44.59 22.60 8.35
N PRO A 263 -45.26 21.80 7.49
CA PRO A 263 -46.09 22.33 6.41
C PRO A 263 -47.31 23.08 6.94
N ALA A 264 -47.70 24.16 6.27
CA ALA A 264 -48.99 24.81 6.49
C ALA A 264 -50.09 24.08 5.68
N ALA A 265 -51.34 24.15 6.14
CA ALA A 265 -52.44 23.37 5.55
C ALA A 265 -52.79 23.71 4.09
N ALA A 266 -52.34 24.85 3.56
CA ALA A 266 -52.66 25.31 2.21
C ALA A 266 -51.98 24.46 1.13
N LYS A 267 -52.78 23.92 0.21
CA LYS A 267 -52.29 23.18 -0.96
C LYS A 267 -51.96 24.13 -2.11
N ALA A 268 -50.96 23.79 -2.91
CA ALA A 268 -50.47 24.54 -4.05
C ALA A 268 -50.31 23.65 -5.30
N THR A 269 -50.18 24.32 -6.45
CA THR A 269 -49.92 23.71 -7.75
C THR A 269 -48.75 24.43 -8.42
N TYR A 270 -47.80 23.64 -8.93
CA TYR A 270 -46.62 24.11 -9.65
C TYR A 270 -46.65 23.56 -11.07
N LYS A 271 -46.65 24.45 -12.06
CA LYS A 271 -46.76 24.08 -13.47
C LYS A 271 -45.59 24.65 -14.27
N VAL A 272 -45.00 23.79 -15.09
CA VAL A 272 -43.98 24.14 -16.08
C VAL A 272 -44.54 23.83 -17.46
N THR A 273 -44.63 24.84 -18.32
CA THR A 273 -44.97 24.67 -19.75
C THR A 273 -43.69 24.86 -20.57
N ARG A 274 -43.27 23.81 -21.27
CA ARG A 274 -42.07 23.83 -22.12
C ARG A 274 -42.24 22.80 -23.23
N ASP A 275 -41.90 23.22 -24.46
CA ASP A 275 -41.83 22.32 -25.61
C ASP A 275 -40.50 21.56 -25.59
N LEU A 276 -40.50 20.35 -25.04
CA LEU A 276 -39.35 19.45 -25.06
C LEU A 276 -39.56 18.35 -26.10
N THR A 277 -38.66 18.26 -27.06
CA THR A 277 -38.61 17.13 -28.00
C THR A 277 -37.69 16.03 -27.46
N LEU A 278 -38.21 14.81 -27.44
CA LEU A 278 -37.51 13.56 -27.15
C LEU A 278 -37.16 12.91 -28.49
N SER A 279 -35.89 12.95 -28.90
CA SER A 279 -35.40 12.37 -30.16
C SER A 279 -34.27 11.36 -29.89
N PRO A 280 -34.17 10.27 -30.67
CA PRO A 280 -33.02 9.36 -30.60
C PRO A 280 -31.69 10.08 -30.90
N GLU A 281 -30.60 9.65 -30.26
CA GLU A 281 -29.26 10.16 -30.56
C GLU A 281 -28.78 9.68 -31.94
N GLU A 282 -28.10 10.54 -32.72
CA GLU A 282 -27.22 10.06 -33.79
C GLU A 282 -25.98 9.44 -33.13
N SER A 283 -26.05 8.13 -32.88
CA SER A 283 -25.10 7.32 -32.09
C SER A 283 -23.62 7.75 -32.21
N ASN A 284 -23.02 8.16 -31.09
CA ASN A 284 -21.57 8.24 -30.85
C ASN A 284 -21.02 6.98 -30.15
N SER A 285 -21.72 5.84 -30.21
CA SER A 285 -21.36 4.61 -29.48
C SER A 285 -20.09 3.91 -30.00
N GLY A 286 -19.41 4.43 -31.02
CA GLY A 286 -18.16 3.85 -31.56
C GLY A 286 -18.28 2.41 -32.09
N TYR A 287 -19.46 1.80 -32.02
CA TYR A 287 -19.72 0.44 -32.48
C TYR A 287 -20.37 0.48 -33.86
N LYS A 288 -19.57 0.22 -34.90
CA LYS A 288 -20.07 -0.20 -36.22
C LYS A 288 -19.90 -1.72 -36.32
N PRO A 289 -20.99 -2.49 -36.48
CA PRO A 289 -20.87 -3.88 -36.91
C PRO A 289 -20.18 -3.89 -38.28
N ALA A 290 -19.24 -4.82 -38.48
CA ALA A 290 -18.63 -5.00 -39.79
C ALA A 290 -19.68 -5.48 -40.79
N GLY A 291 -20.04 -4.62 -41.77
CA GLY A 291 -20.80 -5.02 -42.96
C GLY A 291 -22.07 -4.25 -43.31
N ASP A 292 -22.45 -3.18 -42.61
CA ASP A 292 -23.72 -2.49 -42.91
C ASP A 292 -23.59 -1.48 -44.07
N THR A 293 -24.15 -1.84 -45.23
CA THR A 293 -24.33 -0.96 -46.39
C THR A 293 -25.63 -0.20 -46.23
N GLY A 294 -25.52 1.05 -45.78
CA GLY A 294 -26.63 1.94 -45.42
C GLY A 294 -27.83 1.87 -46.34
N ASN A 295 -28.96 1.42 -45.77
CA ASN A 295 -30.31 1.93 -46.03
C ASN A 295 -31.30 1.13 -45.17
N LYS A 296 -31.57 1.61 -43.94
CA LYS A 296 -32.78 1.27 -43.20
C LYS A 296 -33.47 2.53 -42.69
N LYS A 297 -34.27 3.17 -43.55
CA LYS A 297 -35.43 3.94 -43.11
C LYS A 297 -36.48 2.92 -42.62
N GLY A 298 -36.48 2.55 -41.34
CA GLY A 298 -37.48 1.63 -40.81
C GLY A 298 -37.25 1.03 -39.43
N GLU A 299 -36.04 1.10 -38.85
CA GLU A 299 -35.78 0.69 -37.46
C GLU A 299 -35.53 1.95 -36.63
N ILE A 300 -36.60 2.51 -36.04
CA ILE A 300 -36.48 3.50 -34.97
C ILE A 300 -36.28 2.71 -33.67
N ILE A 301 -35.07 2.20 -33.46
CA ILE A 301 -34.56 1.78 -32.16
C ILE A 301 -33.19 2.44 -32.02
N GLY A 302 -33.22 3.75 -31.78
CA GLY A 302 -32.08 4.47 -31.25
C GLY A 302 -32.45 4.88 -29.83
N ASP A 303 -31.54 4.66 -28.88
CA ASP A 303 -31.72 5.15 -27.52
C ASP A 303 -31.92 6.68 -27.58
N ILE A 304 -32.93 7.19 -26.87
CA ILE A 304 -32.97 8.61 -26.55
C ILE A 304 -31.72 8.87 -25.70
N PRO A 305 -30.91 9.92 -25.96
CA PRO A 305 -29.77 10.26 -25.11
C PRO A 305 -30.18 10.13 -23.66
N ASP A 306 -29.36 9.37 -22.93
CA ASP A 306 -29.64 9.05 -21.54
C ASP A 306 -29.95 10.36 -20.82
N LYS A 307 -31.20 10.50 -20.36
CA LYS A 307 -31.69 11.70 -19.70
C LYS A 307 -31.74 12.90 -20.65
N THR A 308 -32.61 12.85 -21.67
CA THR A 308 -33.18 14.12 -22.17
C THR A 308 -33.97 14.71 -21.01
N GLU A 309 -33.31 15.56 -20.23
CA GLU A 309 -33.98 16.32 -19.20
C GLU A 309 -35.20 16.97 -19.85
N VAL A 310 -36.38 16.73 -19.29
CA VAL A 310 -37.58 17.52 -19.62
C VAL A 310 -37.37 19.02 -19.33
N THR A 311 -36.21 19.31 -18.73
CA THR A 311 -35.63 20.56 -18.30
C THR A 311 -34.28 20.90 -18.96
N GLY A 312 -34.10 20.79 -20.28
CA GLY A 312 -32.80 21.03 -20.94
C GLY A 312 -32.06 22.38 -20.70
N GLU A 313 -30.73 22.25 -20.76
CA GLU A 313 -29.56 23.14 -21.02
C GLU A 313 -29.35 24.49 -20.31
N THR A 314 -30.34 25.08 -19.65
CA THR A 314 -30.13 26.33 -18.89
C THR A 314 -30.87 26.28 -17.56
N GLY A 315 -30.33 25.59 -16.55
CA GLY A 315 -30.47 25.84 -15.10
C GLY A 315 -31.84 26.14 -14.45
N ASP A 316 -32.97 26.13 -15.15
CA ASP A 316 -34.14 26.94 -14.78
C ASP A 316 -35.38 26.13 -14.30
N LEU A 317 -35.33 24.81 -14.11
CA LEU A 317 -36.57 24.03 -13.95
C LEU A 317 -36.56 22.88 -12.93
N THR A 318 -35.56 22.81 -12.04
CA THR A 318 -35.67 22.01 -10.80
C THR A 318 -36.63 22.72 -9.86
N MET A 319 -37.72 22.06 -9.44
CA MET A 319 -38.65 22.66 -8.48
C MET A 319 -38.06 22.56 -7.08
N LEU A 320 -37.87 23.69 -6.39
CA LEU A 320 -37.40 23.75 -5.02
C LEU A 320 -38.61 23.85 -4.10
N LEU A 321 -39.03 22.70 -3.57
CA LEU A 321 -40.27 22.54 -2.82
C LEU A 321 -40.00 22.28 -1.34
N ILE A 322 -40.97 22.55 -0.48
CA ILE A 322 -40.84 22.26 0.95
C ILE A 322 -40.83 20.73 1.18
N PRO A 323 -39.89 20.21 1.99
CA PRO A 323 -39.91 18.84 2.46
C PRO A 323 -41.22 18.51 3.17
N GLN A 324 -41.85 17.40 2.78
CA GLN A 324 -43.18 17.02 3.26
C GLN A 324 -43.49 15.56 2.98
N THR A 325 -44.38 14.96 3.78
CA THR A 325 -45.15 13.80 3.34
C THR A 325 -46.31 14.30 2.49
N LEU A 326 -46.44 13.78 1.28
CA LEU A 326 -47.37 14.27 0.28
C LEU A 326 -48.80 13.88 0.67
N PRO A 327 -49.71 14.87 0.78
CA PRO A 327 -51.05 14.63 1.31
C PRO A 327 -51.92 13.87 0.31
N GLU A 328 -53.07 13.41 0.80
CA GLU A 328 -54.10 12.85 -0.07
C GLU A 328 -54.50 13.85 -1.17
N GLY A 329 -54.56 13.36 -2.41
CA GLY A 329 -54.83 14.15 -3.61
C GLY A 329 -53.60 14.78 -4.28
N ALA A 330 -52.38 14.59 -3.77
CA ALA A 330 -51.15 15.01 -4.45
C ALA A 330 -50.94 14.21 -5.76
N ARG A 331 -50.67 14.90 -6.88
CA ARG A 331 -50.53 14.28 -8.21
C ARG A 331 -49.45 14.93 -9.06
N LEU A 332 -48.83 14.12 -9.93
CA LEU A 332 -48.00 14.57 -11.06
C LEU A 332 -48.77 14.34 -12.35
N THR A 333 -48.88 15.36 -13.20
CA THR A 333 -49.53 15.31 -14.50
C THR A 333 -48.56 15.75 -15.60
N ILE A 334 -48.40 14.93 -16.64
CA ILE A 334 -47.50 15.19 -17.77
C ILE A 334 -48.32 15.11 -19.07
N LYS A 335 -48.21 16.12 -19.93
CA LYS A 335 -48.74 16.06 -21.30
C LYS A 335 -47.65 15.66 -22.27
N PHE A 336 -47.83 14.51 -22.89
CA PHE A 336 -46.90 13.89 -23.83
C PHE A 336 -47.60 13.56 -25.14
N THR A 337 -46.99 13.89 -26.26
CA THR A 337 -47.45 13.51 -27.60
C THR A 337 -46.40 12.62 -28.24
N ASP A 338 -46.73 11.38 -28.57
CA ASP A 338 -45.78 10.48 -29.22
C ASP A 338 -45.61 10.81 -30.72
N ASP A 339 -44.39 10.75 -31.24
CA ASP A 339 -44.10 11.09 -32.64
C ASP A 339 -44.62 10.03 -33.62
N LEU A 340 -44.77 8.78 -33.16
CA LEU A 340 -45.18 7.64 -33.99
C LEU A 340 -46.63 7.76 -34.47
N THR A 341 -47.54 8.11 -33.57
CA THR A 341 -48.98 8.20 -33.84
C THR A 341 -49.50 9.63 -33.84
N GLY A 342 -48.73 10.59 -33.29
CA GLY A 342 -49.16 11.97 -33.09
C GLY A 342 -50.22 12.13 -32.01
N THR A 343 -50.47 11.11 -31.19
CA THR A 343 -51.53 11.10 -30.18
C THR A 343 -51.09 11.88 -28.95
N ALA A 344 -51.83 12.94 -28.61
CA ALA A 344 -51.62 13.69 -27.37
C ALA A 344 -52.24 12.94 -26.19
N ARG A 345 -51.42 12.62 -25.18
CA ARG A 345 -51.78 11.88 -23.97
C ARG A 345 -51.59 12.78 -22.75
N THR A 346 -52.52 12.70 -21.80
CA THR A 346 -52.34 13.27 -20.45
C THR A 346 -52.10 12.11 -19.49
N LEU A 347 -50.91 12.05 -18.92
CA LEU A 347 -50.47 11.03 -17.99
C LEU A 347 -50.60 11.59 -16.58
N SER A 348 -51.32 10.93 -15.67
CA SER A 348 -51.43 11.37 -14.28
C SER A 348 -51.03 10.26 -13.31
N ALA A 349 -50.17 10.55 -12.34
CA ALA A 349 -49.78 9.60 -11.30
C ALA A 349 -50.07 10.16 -9.91
N SER A 350 -50.57 9.32 -9.01
CA SER A 350 -50.71 9.65 -7.60
C SER A 350 -49.35 9.77 -6.92
N LEU A 351 -49.16 10.83 -6.14
CA LEU A 351 -48.00 11.01 -5.27
C LEU A 351 -48.36 10.86 -3.78
N ALA A 352 -49.63 10.62 -3.45
CA ALA A 352 -50.11 10.58 -2.08
C ALA A 352 -49.34 9.56 -1.20
N GLY A 353 -48.99 9.96 0.02
CA GLY A 353 -48.26 9.13 0.99
C GLY A 353 -46.74 9.04 0.77
N LYS A 354 -46.22 9.47 -0.39
CA LYS A 354 -44.77 9.55 -0.63
C LYS A 354 -44.15 10.70 0.17
N THR A 355 -42.83 10.66 0.36
CA THR A 355 -42.11 11.69 1.14
C THR A 355 -41.10 12.43 0.28
N TRP A 356 -41.04 13.75 0.47
CA TRP A 356 -39.97 14.63 0.00
C TRP A 356 -39.05 14.95 1.17
N PRO A 357 -37.88 14.30 1.27
CA PRO A 357 -36.94 14.51 2.36
C PRO A 357 -36.15 15.82 2.20
N ALA A 358 -35.81 16.44 3.33
CA ALA A 358 -35.04 17.68 3.36
C ALA A 358 -33.61 17.50 2.82
N GLY A 359 -33.17 18.43 1.97
CA GLY A 359 -31.81 18.45 1.43
C GLY A 359 -31.49 17.36 0.40
N LYS A 360 -32.52 16.70 -0.16
CA LYS A 360 -32.38 15.63 -1.17
C LYS A 360 -32.95 16.05 -2.52
N ILE A 361 -32.53 15.33 -3.55
CA ILE A 361 -33.14 15.38 -4.89
C ILE A 361 -34.12 14.22 -5.00
N VAL A 362 -35.37 14.52 -5.37
CA VAL A 362 -36.37 13.53 -5.76
C VAL A 362 -36.60 13.66 -7.26
N THR A 363 -36.22 12.64 -8.01
CA THR A 363 -36.37 12.62 -9.47
C THR A 363 -37.49 11.67 -9.86
N TYR A 364 -38.48 12.18 -10.58
CA TYR A 364 -39.52 11.38 -11.19
C TYR A 364 -39.17 11.13 -12.66
N SER A 365 -38.82 9.88 -13.00
CA SER A 365 -38.53 9.47 -14.37
C SER A 365 -39.73 8.79 -15.01
N LEU A 366 -40.16 9.27 -16.16
CA LEU A 366 -41.19 8.64 -16.96
C LEU A 366 -40.57 7.53 -17.82
N SER A 367 -41.08 6.31 -17.76
CA SER A 367 -40.58 5.14 -18.50
C SER A 367 -41.74 4.26 -18.97
N PRO A 368 -41.63 3.55 -20.11
CA PRO A 368 -42.59 2.50 -20.46
C PRO A 368 -42.45 1.22 -19.62
N SER A 369 -41.38 1.05 -18.85
CA SER A 369 -41.13 -0.15 -18.06
C SER A 369 -41.82 -0.14 -16.70
N SER A 370 -42.48 -1.25 -16.34
CA SER A 370 -43.04 -1.48 -15.00
C SER A 370 -42.00 -1.92 -13.96
N ILE A 371 -40.74 -2.10 -14.38
CA ILE A 371 -39.63 -2.64 -13.60
C ILE A 371 -38.40 -1.74 -13.78
N HIS A 372 -37.72 -1.43 -12.67
CA HIS A 372 -36.43 -0.78 -12.66
C HIS A 372 -35.39 -1.74 -12.07
N ILE A 373 -34.22 -1.83 -12.71
CA ILE A 373 -33.11 -2.68 -12.25
C ILE A 373 -31.86 -1.84 -12.00
N THR A 374 -31.18 -2.12 -10.89
CA THR A 374 -29.92 -1.46 -10.51
C THR A 374 -28.86 -2.53 -10.24
N PRO A 375 -27.98 -2.83 -11.23
CA PRO A 375 -26.86 -3.72 -11.03
C PRO A 375 -25.89 -3.15 -9.99
N THR A 376 -25.46 -3.98 -9.04
CA THR A 376 -24.59 -3.60 -7.94
C THR A 376 -23.45 -4.59 -7.78
N VAL A 377 -22.23 -4.08 -7.62
CA VAL A 377 -21.03 -4.85 -7.30
C VAL A 377 -20.53 -4.44 -5.92
N LEU A 378 -20.21 -5.44 -5.09
CA LEU A 378 -19.40 -5.24 -3.90
C LEU A 378 -18.02 -5.85 -4.12
N PHE A 379 -16.97 -5.09 -3.83
CA PHE A 379 -15.58 -5.51 -4.03
C PHE A 379 -14.70 -5.10 -2.86
N SER A 380 -13.75 -5.96 -2.49
CA SER A 380 -13.01 -5.79 -1.24
C SER A 380 -11.84 -4.79 -1.28
N LYS A 381 -11.41 -4.36 -2.47
CA LYS A 381 -10.27 -3.44 -2.64
C LYS A 381 -10.72 -1.99 -2.73
N ASP A 382 -10.06 -1.10 -1.98
CA ASP A 382 -10.34 0.33 -1.92
C ASP A 382 -9.16 1.12 -2.50
N PRO A 383 -9.32 1.90 -3.58
CA PRO A 383 -8.21 2.63 -4.22
C PRO A 383 -7.54 3.68 -3.31
N ALA A 384 -8.17 4.06 -2.19
CA ALA A 384 -7.56 4.96 -1.21
C ALA A 384 -6.56 4.25 -0.28
N THR A 385 -6.70 2.95 -0.06
CA THR A 385 -5.86 2.19 0.89
C THR A 385 -5.10 1.03 0.26
N ASP A 386 -5.62 0.48 -0.83
CA ASP A 386 -5.10 -0.70 -1.50
C ASP A 386 -4.31 -0.31 -2.76
N VAL A 387 -3.10 -0.86 -2.87
CA VAL A 387 -2.21 -0.70 -4.02
C VAL A 387 -2.11 -2.05 -4.73
N LEU A 388 -2.27 -2.07 -6.05
CA LEU A 388 -2.05 -3.28 -6.84
C LEU A 388 -0.54 -3.57 -6.90
N PRO A 389 -0.06 -4.76 -6.52
CA PRO A 389 1.34 -5.10 -6.67
C PRO A 389 1.80 -5.03 -8.14
N TYR A 390 3.09 -4.84 -8.38
CA TYR A 390 3.65 -4.80 -9.74
C TYR A 390 3.50 -6.14 -10.49
N SER A 391 3.19 -7.23 -9.79
CA SER A 391 2.78 -8.51 -10.38
C SER A 391 1.42 -8.45 -11.08
N GLY A 392 0.61 -7.42 -10.82
CA GLY A 392 -0.74 -7.32 -11.36
C GLY A 392 -1.77 -8.22 -10.67
N ALA A 393 -1.39 -8.93 -9.60
CA ALA A 393 -2.27 -9.86 -8.91
C ALA A 393 -2.79 -9.28 -7.60
N TRP A 394 -4.12 -9.21 -7.47
CA TRP A 394 -4.76 -9.05 -6.17
C TRP A 394 -5.15 -10.41 -5.61
N HIS A 395 -4.35 -10.87 -4.65
CA HIS A 395 -4.67 -12.05 -3.88
C HIS A 395 -5.75 -11.78 -2.82
N ASP A 396 -6.45 -12.86 -2.48
CA ASP A 396 -7.43 -12.94 -1.40
C ASP A 396 -8.48 -11.82 -1.47
N SER A 397 -8.92 -11.53 -2.71
CA SER A 397 -9.95 -10.53 -2.97
C SER A 397 -11.32 -11.18 -2.93
N GLU A 398 -12.30 -10.40 -2.52
CA GLU A 398 -13.68 -10.84 -2.42
C GLU A 398 -14.55 -9.98 -3.34
N ILE A 399 -15.40 -10.62 -4.13
CA ILE A 399 -16.34 -9.95 -5.02
C ILE A 399 -17.69 -10.65 -5.01
N LYS A 400 -18.76 -9.87 -5.04
CA LYS A 400 -20.13 -10.36 -5.28
C LYS A 400 -20.91 -9.33 -6.09
N ALA A 401 -21.88 -9.80 -6.86
CA ALA A 401 -22.74 -8.95 -7.65
C ALA A 401 -24.20 -9.38 -7.53
N TYR A 402 -25.10 -8.40 -7.68
CA TYR A 402 -26.54 -8.64 -7.68
C TYR A 402 -27.25 -7.50 -8.41
N VAL A 403 -28.53 -7.71 -8.70
CA VAL A 403 -29.42 -6.66 -9.19
C VAL A 403 -30.44 -6.34 -8.11
N ALA A 404 -30.57 -5.06 -7.76
CA ALA A 404 -31.70 -4.55 -7.00
C ALA A 404 -32.83 -4.23 -7.98
N VAL A 405 -34.05 -4.65 -7.66
CA VAL A 405 -35.21 -4.54 -8.54
C VAL A 405 -36.36 -3.87 -7.81
N THR A 406 -36.93 -2.85 -8.45
CA THR A 406 -38.15 -2.18 -8.00
C THR A 406 -39.23 -2.44 -9.04
N GLN A 407 -40.43 -2.82 -8.62
CA GLN A 407 -41.54 -3.16 -9.51
C GLN A 407 -42.83 -2.46 -9.08
N ASN A 408 -43.65 -2.07 -10.06
CA ASN A 408 -44.98 -1.54 -9.81
C ASN A 408 -45.85 -2.53 -9.00
N GLY A 409 -46.51 -2.06 -7.94
CA GLY A 409 -47.39 -2.87 -7.10
C GLY A 409 -46.70 -3.81 -6.10
N VAL A 410 -45.36 -3.82 -6.05
CA VAL A 410 -44.58 -4.58 -5.06
C VAL A 410 -44.01 -3.60 -4.03
N ASN A 411 -44.25 -3.88 -2.74
CA ASN A 411 -43.71 -3.06 -1.65
C ASN A 411 -42.24 -3.44 -1.37
N GLY A 412 -41.34 -2.48 -1.55
CA GLY A 412 -39.91 -2.64 -1.26
C GLY A 412 -39.08 -3.10 -2.45
N ILE A 413 -37.77 -3.18 -2.24
CA ILE A 413 -36.78 -3.60 -3.25
C ILE A 413 -36.56 -5.10 -3.10
N GLN A 414 -36.54 -5.82 -4.23
CA GLN A 414 -36.16 -7.22 -4.27
C GLN A 414 -34.78 -7.38 -4.92
N TYR A 415 -34.12 -8.50 -4.67
CA TYR A 415 -32.75 -8.75 -5.12
C TYR A 415 -32.65 -10.06 -5.91
N ILE A 416 -31.83 -10.04 -6.96
CA ILE A 416 -31.48 -11.20 -7.76
C ILE A 416 -29.96 -11.36 -7.72
N GLU A 417 -29.48 -12.53 -7.32
CA GLU A 417 -28.05 -12.88 -7.33
C GLU A 417 -27.53 -12.93 -8.77
N LEU A 418 -26.35 -12.33 -9.02
CA LEU A 418 -25.68 -12.42 -10.31
C LEU A 418 -24.47 -13.36 -10.23
N PRO A 419 -24.07 -13.97 -11.37
CA PRO A 419 -22.78 -14.64 -11.48
C PRO A 419 -21.61 -13.69 -11.14
N ARG A 420 -20.43 -14.27 -10.89
CA ARG A 420 -19.20 -13.50 -10.65
C ARG A 420 -19.00 -12.47 -11.78
N PRO A 421 -18.87 -11.17 -11.45
CA PRO A 421 -18.52 -10.17 -12.45
C PRO A 421 -17.10 -10.37 -12.96
N ASP A 422 -16.88 -10.05 -14.24
CA ASP A 422 -15.54 -9.93 -14.80
C ASP A 422 -15.00 -8.52 -14.60
N ILE A 423 -13.70 -8.39 -14.37
CA ILE A 423 -13.02 -7.10 -14.15
C ILE A 423 -12.30 -6.71 -15.43
N GLU A 424 -12.79 -5.71 -16.14
CA GLU A 424 -12.03 -5.06 -17.21
C GLU A 424 -11.16 -3.96 -16.62
N TYR A 425 -10.04 -3.66 -17.28
CA TYR A 425 -9.12 -2.63 -16.82
C TYR A 425 -8.55 -1.81 -17.98
N SER A 426 -8.06 -0.63 -17.65
CA SER A 426 -7.51 0.34 -18.58
C SER A 426 -6.25 0.99 -18.00
N LEU A 427 -5.24 1.14 -18.86
CA LEU A 427 -3.94 1.74 -18.54
C LEU A 427 -3.80 3.17 -19.11
N ASP A 428 -4.76 3.63 -19.92
CA ASP A 428 -4.74 4.91 -20.63
C ASP A 428 -5.82 5.89 -20.15
N GLY A 429 -6.21 5.76 -18.88
CA GLY A 429 -7.25 6.59 -18.29
C GLY A 429 -8.64 6.29 -18.86
N GLY A 430 -8.94 5.06 -19.27
CA GLY A 430 -10.27 4.65 -19.72
C GLY A 430 -10.58 5.00 -21.18
N THR A 431 -9.58 5.43 -21.95
CA THR A 431 -9.73 5.71 -23.39
C THR A 431 -9.93 4.40 -24.15
N SER A 432 -9.19 3.37 -23.77
CA SER A 432 -9.38 1.99 -24.22
C SER A 432 -9.38 1.02 -23.04
N TRP A 433 -10.01 -0.13 -23.24
CA TRP A 433 -10.11 -1.19 -22.25
C TRP A 433 -9.46 -2.43 -22.81
N GLU A 434 -8.74 -3.17 -21.96
CA GLU A 434 -8.04 -4.37 -22.38
C GLU A 434 -9.01 -5.41 -22.93
N SER A 435 -8.61 -6.04 -24.05
CA SER A 435 -9.45 -7.03 -24.76
C SER A 435 -9.71 -8.30 -23.94
N THR A 436 -8.85 -8.59 -22.97
CA THR A 436 -8.99 -9.72 -22.05
C THR A 436 -9.18 -9.18 -20.63
N PRO A 437 -10.30 -9.50 -19.95
CA PRO A 437 -10.51 -9.14 -18.54
C PRO A 437 -9.45 -9.74 -17.62
N ALA A 438 -9.42 -9.29 -16.36
CA ALA A 438 -8.60 -9.88 -15.32
C ALA A 438 -8.91 -11.38 -15.18
N VAL A 439 -7.87 -12.20 -15.07
CA VAL A 439 -8.01 -13.63 -14.84
C VAL A 439 -8.45 -13.85 -13.39
N TYR A 440 -9.55 -14.59 -13.20
CA TYR A 440 -9.96 -15.07 -11.88
C TYR A 440 -9.40 -16.48 -11.64
N ASP A 441 -8.66 -16.63 -10.55
CA ASP A 441 -8.12 -17.92 -10.09
C ASP A 441 -8.54 -18.17 -8.63
N PRO A 442 -9.42 -19.16 -8.38
CA PRO A 442 -9.87 -19.50 -7.03
C PRO A 442 -8.80 -20.22 -6.19
N ASP A 443 -7.79 -20.85 -6.81
CA ASP A 443 -6.68 -21.49 -6.11
C ASP A 443 -5.35 -21.29 -6.88
N PRO A 444 -4.60 -20.21 -6.56
CA PRO A 444 -3.41 -19.79 -7.29
C PRO A 444 -2.18 -20.69 -7.08
N ALA A 445 -2.36 -21.91 -6.56
CA ALA A 445 -1.31 -22.93 -6.49
C ALA A 445 -1.81 -24.33 -6.87
N SER A 446 -2.89 -24.41 -7.64
CA SER A 446 -3.37 -25.65 -8.24
C SER A 446 -3.31 -25.59 -9.77
N ASP A 447 -3.11 -26.76 -10.38
CA ASP A 447 -3.33 -26.95 -11.81
C ASP A 447 -4.79 -27.28 -12.12
N ALA A 448 -5.65 -27.34 -11.10
CA ALA A 448 -7.07 -27.46 -11.33
C ALA A 448 -7.48 -26.25 -12.17
N THR A 449 -8.04 -26.52 -13.36
CA THR A 449 -8.76 -25.49 -14.08
C THR A 449 -9.74 -24.90 -13.09
N ALA A 450 -9.74 -23.56 -12.94
CA ALA A 450 -10.86 -22.87 -12.33
C ALA A 450 -12.09 -23.54 -12.94
N SER A 451 -12.85 -24.28 -12.13
CA SER A 451 -14.18 -24.62 -12.57
C SER A 451 -14.77 -23.23 -12.74
N ALA A 452 -14.89 -22.78 -14.00
CA ALA A 452 -15.87 -21.78 -14.36
C ALA A 452 -17.05 -22.26 -13.58
N SER A 453 -17.45 -21.53 -12.51
CA SER A 453 -18.49 -22.04 -11.64
C SER A 453 -19.52 -22.52 -12.63
N GLU A 454 -19.88 -23.80 -12.59
CA GLU A 454 -21.10 -24.20 -13.24
C GLU A 454 -22.06 -23.21 -12.59
N THR A 455 -22.36 -22.14 -13.33
CA THR A 455 -23.51 -21.33 -13.16
C THR A 455 -24.56 -22.38 -13.44
N ALA A 456 -24.82 -23.21 -12.43
CA ALA A 456 -26.09 -23.84 -12.23
C ALA A 456 -26.99 -22.66 -12.50
N GLN A 457 -27.61 -22.75 -13.67
CA GLN A 457 -28.42 -21.74 -14.29
C GLN A 457 -29.56 -21.56 -13.30
N ARG A 458 -29.31 -20.79 -12.23
CA ARG A 458 -30.27 -20.61 -11.18
C ARG A 458 -31.39 -19.87 -11.89
N MET A 459 -32.58 -20.45 -11.77
CA MET A 459 -33.80 -19.76 -12.13
C MET A 459 -33.74 -18.38 -11.46
N VAL A 460 -34.38 -17.37 -12.06
CA VAL A 460 -34.48 -16.06 -11.42
C VAL A 460 -35.18 -16.24 -10.08
N GLU A 461 -34.41 -16.22 -9.00
CA GLU A 461 -34.87 -16.35 -7.62
C GLU A 461 -34.89 -14.95 -6.99
N TRP A 462 -36.02 -14.62 -6.38
CA TRP A 462 -36.25 -13.33 -5.75
C TRP A 462 -35.92 -13.41 -4.27
N HIS A 463 -35.10 -12.46 -3.80
CA HIS A 463 -34.70 -12.35 -2.40
C HIS A 463 -35.10 -10.99 -1.83
N GLU A 464 -35.42 -10.94 -0.53
CA GLU A 464 -35.70 -9.70 0.19
C GLU A 464 -34.42 -8.98 0.64
N SER A 465 -33.26 -9.66 0.63
CA SER A 465 -31.95 -9.12 0.99
C SER A 465 -30.83 -9.77 0.15
N PRO A 466 -29.75 -9.04 -0.19
CA PRO A 466 -28.54 -9.60 -0.80
C PRO A 466 -27.58 -10.28 0.21
N ASP A 467 -27.99 -10.38 1.48
CA ASP A 467 -27.27 -11.12 2.51
C ASP A 467 -27.34 -12.63 2.23
N GLY A 468 -26.19 -13.30 2.23
CA GLY A 468 -26.09 -14.73 1.92
C GLY A 468 -25.83 -15.06 0.44
N PHE A 469 -25.83 -14.08 -0.46
CA PHE A 469 -25.35 -14.27 -1.84
C PHE A 469 -23.89 -14.71 -1.88
N THR A 470 -23.55 -15.47 -2.91
CA THR A 470 -22.24 -16.07 -3.13
C THR A 470 -21.17 -15.01 -3.16
N LEU A 471 -20.20 -15.15 -2.26
CA LEU A 471 -19.01 -14.33 -2.20
C LEU A 471 -17.87 -15.07 -2.88
N TYR A 472 -17.46 -14.61 -4.06
CA TYR A 472 -16.34 -15.20 -4.77
C TYR A 472 -15.05 -14.69 -4.15
N LYS A 473 -14.24 -15.62 -3.63
CA LYS A 473 -12.91 -15.35 -3.08
C LYS A 473 -11.86 -15.91 -4.02
N GLY A 474 -10.77 -15.18 -4.21
CA GLY A 474 -9.64 -15.68 -5.00
C GLY A 474 -8.69 -14.60 -5.46
N THR A 475 -7.90 -14.95 -6.47
CA THR A 475 -6.93 -14.06 -7.11
C THR A 475 -7.55 -13.43 -8.34
N PHE A 476 -7.40 -12.11 -8.48
CA PHE A 476 -7.68 -11.40 -9.73
C PHE A 476 -6.35 -10.91 -10.31
N ALA A 477 -5.95 -11.45 -11.46
CA ALA A 477 -4.70 -11.11 -12.12
C ALA A 477 -4.98 -10.22 -13.34
N LEU A 478 -4.60 -8.95 -13.21
CA LEU A 478 -4.54 -7.94 -14.25
C LEU A 478 -3.14 -7.95 -14.90
N ALA A 479 -2.93 -7.10 -15.91
CA ALA A 479 -1.62 -6.96 -16.55
C ALA A 479 -0.50 -6.63 -15.52
N PRO A 480 0.53 -7.47 -15.42
CA PRO A 480 1.73 -7.14 -14.67
C PRO A 480 2.49 -5.97 -15.32
N GLN A 481 3.45 -5.42 -14.60
CA GLN A 481 4.44 -4.51 -15.18
C GLN A 481 5.36 -5.28 -16.16
N SER A 482 5.90 -4.62 -17.18
CA SER A 482 6.62 -5.28 -18.28
C SER A 482 7.94 -5.93 -17.85
N ASP A 483 8.70 -5.27 -16.99
CA ASP A 483 9.97 -5.79 -16.49
C ASP A 483 9.73 -6.95 -15.52
N PHE A 484 8.65 -6.90 -14.73
CA PHE A 484 8.22 -8.05 -13.95
C PHE A 484 7.88 -9.25 -14.84
N THR A 485 7.16 -9.02 -15.95
CA THR A 485 6.83 -10.08 -16.92
C THR A 485 8.10 -10.69 -17.53
N THR A 486 9.09 -9.85 -17.83
CA THR A 486 10.40 -10.29 -18.34
C THR A 486 11.15 -11.14 -17.31
N LEU A 487 11.27 -10.65 -16.07
CA LEU A 487 11.98 -11.34 -14.99
C LEU A 487 11.31 -12.65 -14.58
N SER A 488 9.98 -12.64 -14.45
CA SER A 488 9.19 -13.84 -14.14
C SER A 488 9.14 -14.83 -15.31
N GLY A 489 9.32 -14.36 -16.55
CA GLY A 489 9.37 -15.18 -17.75
C GLY A 489 10.58 -16.12 -17.84
N THR A 490 11.64 -15.88 -17.04
CA THR A 490 12.80 -16.79 -16.98
C THR A 490 12.48 -18.10 -16.25
N LEU A 491 11.42 -18.13 -15.43
CA LEU A 491 10.92 -19.33 -14.77
C LEU A 491 10.07 -20.15 -15.75
N THR A 492 10.72 -21.05 -16.50
CA THR A 492 10.10 -21.80 -17.61
C THR A 492 8.98 -22.77 -17.17
N LYS A 493 8.94 -23.16 -15.90
CA LYS A 493 7.95 -24.09 -15.34
C LYS A 493 6.77 -23.40 -14.64
N ARG A 494 6.65 -22.07 -14.72
CA ARG A 494 5.63 -21.28 -14.02
C ARG A 494 4.17 -21.57 -14.40
N ALA A 495 3.92 -22.29 -15.49
CA ALA A 495 2.58 -22.63 -15.95
C ALA A 495 1.94 -23.79 -15.16
N THR A 496 2.76 -24.62 -14.51
CA THR A 496 2.35 -25.85 -13.82
C THR A 496 2.66 -25.78 -12.33
N CYS A 497 1.71 -26.17 -11.50
CA CYS A 497 1.83 -26.21 -10.04
C CYS A 497 2.42 -27.54 -9.58
N LYS A 498 3.38 -27.49 -8.66
CA LYS A 498 3.98 -28.68 -8.05
C LYS A 498 3.33 -28.98 -6.71
N GLY A 499 2.88 -30.21 -6.53
CA GLY A 499 2.19 -30.63 -5.30
C GLY A 499 0.81 -29.99 -5.13
N THR A 500 0.12 -30.40 -4.07
CA THR A 500 -1.20 -29.91 -3.67
C THR A 500 -1.19 -29.55 -2.20
N ARG A 501 -2.22 -28.86 -1.69
CA ARG A 501 -2.28 -28.48 -0.28
C ARG A 501 -2.24 -29.71 0.65
N GLU A 502 -2.91 -30.80 0.25
CA GLU A 502 -3.00 -32.05 1.01
C GLU A 502 -1.75 -32.93 0.82
N ASN A 503 -1.15 -32.91 -0.38
CA ASN A 503 0.06 -33.64 -0.73
C ASN A 503 1.10 -32.66 -1.30
N PRO A 504 1.77 -31.87 -0.44
CA PRO A 504 2.79 -30.93 -0.89
C PRO A 504 4.02 -31.66 -1.41
N HIS A 505 4.76 -31.02 -2.34
CA HIS A 505 6.03 -31.55 -2.84
C HIS A 505 7.08 -31.59 -1.73
N ASN A 506 7.68 -32.75 -1.50
CA ASN A 506 8.78 -32.90 -0.53
C ASN A 506 10.09 -32.38 -1.14
N LEU A 507 10.62 -31.28 -0.60
CA LEU A 507 11.87 -30.70 -1.07
C LEU A 507 13.09 -31.61 -0.84
N LEU A 508 13.00 -32.62 0.03
CA LEU A 508 14.08 -33.60 0.17
C LEU A 508 14.20 -34.56 -1.01
N ASP A 509 13.15 -34.71 -1.81
CA ASP A 509 13.23 -35.49 -3.04
C ASP A 509 14.16 -34.80 -4.06
N ASP A 510 14.21 -33.46 -4.01
CA ASP A 510 15.06 -32.64 -4.87
C ASP A 510 16.53 -32.67 -4.40
N THR A 511 16.77 -32.86 -3.11
CA THR A 511 18.10 -32.87 -2.48
C THR A 511 18.63 -34.26 -2.18
N LYS A 512 17.97 -35.32 -2.68
CA LYS A 512 18.34 -36.73 -2.44
C LYS A 512 18.40 -37.10 -0.95
N GLY A 513 17.52 -36.50 -0.14
CA GLY A 513 17.38 -36.78 1.29
C GLY A 513 18.20 -35.88 2.23
N GLU A 514 19.00 -34.95 1.69
CA GLU A 514 19.83 -34.03 2.48
C GLU A 514 19.05 -32.77 2.89
N THR A 515 19.14 -32.36 4.15
CA THR A 515 18.57 -31.08 4.61
C THR A 515 19.56 -29.93 4.43
N ALA A 516 19.06 -28.70 4.33
CA ALA A 516 19.91 -27.52 4.20
C ALA A 516 19.25 -26.28 4.84
N ASN A 517 19.99 -25.16 4.87
CA ASN A 517 19.44 -23.86 5.26
C ASN A 517 18.82 -23.10 4.08
N CYS A 518 19.09 -23.50 2.84
CA CYS A 518 18.50 -22.94 1.63
C CYS A 518 17.85 -24.05 0.78
N TYR A 519 16.62 -23.82 0.34
CA TYR A 519 15.91 -24.68 -0.62
C TYR A 519 15.54 -23.89 -1.88
N LEU A 520 15.65 -24.53 -3.04
CA LEU A 520 15.40 -23.91 -4.34
C LEU A 520 14.06 -24.36 -4.91
N VAL A 521 13.31 -23.42 -5.49
CA VAL A 521 12.01 -23.66 -6.15
C VAL A 521 11.97 -22.91 -7.49
N ASP A 522 11.31 -23.45 -8.51
CA ASP A 522 11.27 -22.88 -9.86
C ASP A 522 9.86 -22.79 -10.49
N GLN A 523 8.82 -23.17 -9.74
CA GLN A 523 7.44 -23.20 -10.21
C GLN A 523 6.45 -22.98 -9.05
N PRO A 524 5.19 -22.59 -9.33
CA PRO A 524 4.18 -22.44 -8.29
C PRO A 524 3.79 -23.80 -7.70
N GLY A 525 3.04 -23.79 -6.60
CA GLY A 525 2.51 -25.00 -5.97
C GLY A 525 2.70 -25.03 -4.45
N TYR A 526 2.52 -26.21 -3.86
CA TYR A 526 2.70 -26.43 -2.43
C TYR A 526 3.93 -27.29 -2.16
N TYR A 527 4.74 -26.86 -1.20
CA TYR A 527 6.04 -27.45 -0.88
C TYR A 527 6.15 -27.73 0.60
N CYS A 528 6.98 -28.71 0.97
CA CYS A 528 7.29 -28.99 2.37
C CYS A 528 8.74 -29.43 2.60
N PHE A 529 9.24 -29.21 3.81
CA PHE A 529 10.54 -29.68 4.29
C PHE A 529 10.52 -29.87 5.82
N PRO A 530 11.37 -30.73 6.41
CA PRO A 530 11.35 -30.98 7.85
C PRO A 530 12.04 -29.85 8.63
N ILE A 531 11.59 -29.62 9.87
CA ILE A 531 12.23 -28.72 10.83
C ILE A 531 13.47 -29.41 11.40
N VAL A 532 14.60 -29.15 10.76
CA VAL A 532 15.93 -29.67 11.09
C VAL A 532 16.92 -28.51 11.10
N TYR A 533 17.94 -28.58 11.97
CA TYR A 533 19.04 -27.63 11.98
C TYR A 533 19.87 -27.73 10.70
N GLY A 534 19.53 -26.94 9.68
CA GLY A 534 20.29 -26.86 8.43
C GLY A 534 20.68 -28.22 7.87
N ASN A 535 21.98 -28.49 7.82
CA ASN A 535 22.56 -29.72 7.27
C ASN A 535 22.58 -30.94 8.22
N ALA A 536 21.80 -30.96 9.29
CA ALA A 536 21.97 -31.96 10.37
C ALA A 536 21.30 -33.32 10.13
N TYR A 537 20.31 -33.44 9.24
CA TYR A 537 19.60 -34.71 9.05
C TYR A 537 20.51 -35.75 8.41
N ASN A 538 20.59 -36.94 9.02
CA ASN A 538 21.53 -38.01 8.65
C ASN A 538 23.01 -37.57 8.54
N ASN A 539 23.38 -36.44 9.16
CA ASN A 539 24.74 -35.92 9.13
C ASN A 539 25.17 -35.37 10.50
N PRO A 540 25.56 -36.24 11.44
CA PRO A 540 26.08 -35.84 12.75
C PRO A 540 27.23 -34.84 12.69
N ALA A 541 28.13 -34.97 11.71
CA ALA A 541 29.29 -34.11 11.55
C ALA A 541 28.92 -32.63 11.33
N ALA A 542 27.72 -32.32 10.84
CA ALA A 542 27.26 -30.95 10.64
C ALA A 542 26.98 -30.21 11.96
N TYR A 543 26.58 -30.92 13.03
CA TYR A 543 26.23 -30.32 14.32
C TYR A 543 27.14 -30.74 15.49
N THR A 544 28.17 -31.53 15.21
CA THR A 544 29.22 -31.88 16.18
C THR A 544 30.53 -31.18 15.84
N VAL A 545 31.20 -30.61 16.84
CA VAL A 545 32.54 -30.05 16.69
C VAL A 545 33.58 -31.16 16.90
N ASN A 546 34.31 -31.54 15.84
CA ASN A 546 35.32 -32.60 15.90
C ASN A 546 36.69 -32.04 16.35
N GLN A 547 37.11 -32.38 17.57
CA GLN A 547 38.35 -31.88 18.16
C GLN A 547 39.53 -32.80 17.83
N ASN A 548 40.36 -32.45 16.85
CA ASN A 548 41.58 -33.22 16.58
C ASN A 548 42.89 -32.55 17.03
N THR A 549 43.01 -31.22 17.10
CA THR A 549 44.24 -30.57 17.65
C THR A 549 44.08 -29.07 18.01
N THR A 550 43.16 -28.33 17.36
CA THR A 550 42.86 -26.92 17.67
C THR A 550 41.36 -26.67 17.43
N SER A 551 40.63 -26.18 18.44
CA SER A 551 39.18 -25.91 18.39
C SER A 551 38.85 -24.81 17.37
N PRO A 552 37.69 -24.82 16.66
CA PRO A 552 37.18 -23.73 15.83
C PRO A 552 36.83 -22.43 16.60
N GLY A 553 37.26 -22.33 17.86
CA GLY A 553 36.87 -21.31 18.82
C GLY A 553 35.61 -21.65 19.59
N MET A 554 35.01 -22.82 19.33
CA MET A 554 33.79 -23.32 19.99
C MET A 554 33.95 -24.78 20.43
N THR A 555 33.38 -25.14 21.58
CA THR A 555 33.37 -26.52 22.10
C THR A 555 32.19 -27.34 21.59
N TYR A 556 31.07 -26.69 21.27
CA TYR A 556 29.86 -27.28 20.68
C TYR A 556 28.97 -26.18 20.08
N PHE A 557 28.02 -26.55 19.22
CA PHE A 557 27.00 -25.62 18.72
C PHE A 557 25.81 -25.48 19.68
N VAL A 558 25.12 -24.34 19.59
CA VAL A 558 24.01 -24.00 20.49
C VAL A 558 22.73 -23.67 19.74
N ASP A 559 21.60 -23.95 20.38
CA ASP A 559 20.28 -23.59 19.89
C ASP A 559 19.88 -22.15 20.29
N TYR A 560 18.64 -21.77 19.95
CA TYR A 560 18.06 -20.45 20.24
C TYR A 560 17.94 -20.12 21.75
N LYS A 561 18.05 -21.13 22.62
CA LYS A 561 18.06 -21.04 24.09
C LYS A 561 19.48 -21.15 24.67
N CYS A 562 20.50 -21.11 23.82
CA CYS A 562 21.90 -21.27 24.22
C CYS A 562 22.20 -22.66 24.83
N ARG A 563 21.39 -23.68 24.53
CA ARG A 563 21.63 -25.07 24.95
C ARG A 563 22.46 -25.79 23.90
N GLN A 564 23.29 -26.74 24.33
CA GLN A 564 24.05 -27.58 23.40
C GLN A 564 23.12 -28.35 22.46
N ILE A 565 23.38 -28.25 21.15
CA ILE A 565 22.71 -29.09 20.15
C ILE A 565 23.28 -30.51 20.24
N SER A 566 22.41 -31.47 20.52
CA SER A 566 22.74 -32.90 20.67
C SER A 566 21.96 -33.80 19.72
N SER A 567 21.05 -33.23 18.92
CA SER A 567 20.19 -33.90 17.95
C SER A 567 20.13 -33.08 16.66
N HIS A 568 19.69 -33.72 15.57
CA HIS A 568 19.58 -33.05 14.26
C HIS A 568 18.45 -32.01 14.19
N ALA A 569 17.44 -32.12 15.04
CA ALA A 569 16.27 -31.24 15.07
C ALA A 569 16.06 -30.62 16.46
N PRO A 570 15.40 -29.44 16.54
CA PRO A 570 14.88 -28.91 17.79
C PRO A 570 13.91 -29.88 18.47
N ALA A 571 13.75 -29.77 19.79
CA ALA A 571 12.74 -30.54 20.51
C ALA A 571 11.33 -30.19 20.01
N GLU A 572 10.46 -31.19 19.87
CA GLU A 572 9.12 -30.98 19.34
C GLU A 572 8.27 -30.01 20.19
N SER A 573 8.50 -30.01 21.51
CA SER A 573 7.87 -29.09 22.47
C SER A 573 8.30 -27.63 22.30
N ASP A 574 9.44 -27.38 21.66
CA ASP A 574 9.94 -26.04 21.36
C ASP A 574 9.37 -25.49 20.05
N ILE A 575 8.50 -26.21 19.35
CA ILE A 575 7.92 -25.78 18.07
C ILE A 575 6.40 -25.65 18.22
N LYS A 576 5.88 -24.44 18.07
CA LYS A 576 4.44 -24.12 18.05
C LYS A 576 3.90 -23.95 16.63
N ASP A 577 4.53 -23.07 15.86
CA ASP A 577 4.10 -22.73 14.50
C ASP A 577 5.29 -22.40 13.60
N ALA A 578 5.00 -22.18 12.32
CA ALA A 578 5.93 -21.61 11.35
C ALA A 578 5.28 -20.43 10.64
N VAL A 579 6.07 -19.42 10.29
CA VAL A 579 5.58 -18.21 9.61
C VAL A 579 6.58 -17.72 8.56
N LEU A 580 6.08 -16.97 7.57
CA LEU A 580 6.91 -16.16 6.69
C LEU A 580 7.44 -14.97 7.50
N ALA A 581 8.75 -14.83 7.64
CA ALA A 581 9.35 -13.67 8.30
C ALA A 581 9.36 -12.45 7.36
N TRP A 582 9.88 -12.63 6.15
CA TRP A 582 9.85 -11.63 5.08
C TRP A 582 10.08 -12.30 3.72
N GLN A 583 9.71 -11.62 2.66
CA GLN A 583 10.05 -11.93 1.27
C GLN A 583 10.38 -10.66 0.49
N ASP A 584 11.15 -10.79 -0.58
CA ASP A 584 11.62 -9.65 -1.38
C ASP A 584 10.85 -9.46 -2.71
N ALA A 585 9.78 -10.24 -2.92
CA ALA A 585 8.80 -10.06 -3.98
C ALA A 585 7.37 -10.20 -3.40
N PRO A 586 6.40 -9.41 -3.88
CA PRO A 586 5.05 -9.37 -3.33
C PRO A 586 4.35 -10.71 -3.53
N ASP A 587 3.79 -11.23 -2.45
CA ASP A 587 3.00 -12.46 -2.45
C ASP A 587 3.71 -13.65 -3.13
N LEU A 588 5.04 -13.74 -3.04
CA LEU A 588 5.83 -14.83 -3.63
C LEU A 588 5.50 -16.17 -2.96
N ILE A 589 5.50 -16.18 -1.62
CA ILE A 589 5.18 -17.30 -0.74
C ILE A 589 4.15 -16.88 0.30
N ASP A 590 3.27 -17.82 0.65
CA ASP A 590 2.33 -17.70 1.77
C ASP A 590 1.88 -19.08 2.30
N GLU A 591 0.78 -19.12 3.09
CA GLU A 591 0.26 -20.33 3.75
C GLU A 591 1.35 -21.16 4.46
N VAL A 592 2.24 -20.47 5.15
CA VAL A 592 3.33 -21.10 5.93
C VAL A 592 2.75 -21.67 7.21
N GLU A 593 2.75 -22.99 7.32
CA GLU A 593 2.13 -23.73 8.43
C GLU A 593 2.95 -24.97 8.79
N ILE A 594 2.71 -25.54 9.97
CA ILE A 594 3.21 -26.86 10.33
C ILE A 594 2.29 -27.93 9.73
N LEU A 595 2.84 -28.99 9.15
CA LEU A 595 2.04 -30.14 8.72
C LEU A 595 1.53 -30.93 9.93
N ASP A 596 0.21 -30.96 10.10
CA ASP A 596 -0.46 -31.71 11.18
C ASP A 596 -0.56 -33.22 10.91
N LYS A 597 -0.48 -33.63 9.63
CA LYS A 597 -0.62 -35.03 9.18
C LYS A 597 0.22 -35.30 7.95
N ASN A 598 0.41 -36.58 7.62
CA ASN A 598 1.11 -37.05 6.43
C ASN A 598 2.56 -36.52 6.31
N GLN A 599 3.25 -36.37 7.44
CA GLN A 599 4.67 -35.99 7.40
C GLN A 599 5.48 -37.09 6.67
N PRO A 600 6.30 -36.74 5.66
CA PRO A 600 7.08 -37.74 4.93
C PRO A 600 8.08 -38.52 5.81
N ILE A 601 8.60 -37.90 6.87
CA ILE A 601 9.46 -38.54 7.88
C ILE A 601 8.77 -38.45 9.24
N ALA A 602 8.48 -39.61 9.83
CA ALA A 602 7.85 -39.73 11.14
C ALA A 602 8.76 -39.19 12.27
N GLY A 603 8.17 -38.57 13.29
CA GLY A 603 8.89 -38.04 14.45
C GLY A 603 9.54 -36.67 14.24
N LEU A 604 9.33 -36.04 13.08
CA LEU A 604 9.74 -34.66 12.80
C LEU A 604 8.52 -33.79 12.49
N LYS A 605 8.55 -32.53 12.92
CA LYS A 605 7.63 -31.50 12.43
C LYS A 605 8.12 -30.99 11.07
N TRP A 606 7.18 -30.59 10.22
CA TRP A 606 7.45 -30.15 8.86
C TRP A 606 6.78 -28.82 8.59
N ILE A 607 7.44 -27.96 7.83
CA ILE A 607 6.87 -26.72 7.32
C ILE A 607 6.24 -27.03 5.96
N ARG A 608 4.99 -26.61 5.75
CA ARG A 608 4.35 -26.48 4.43
C ARG A 608 4.28 -25.00 4.07
N PHE A 609 4.48 -24.68 2.81
CA PHE A 609 4.24 -23.34 2.27
C PHE A 609 3.73 -23.42 0.83
N ARG A 610 3.15 -22.32 0.36
CA ARG A 610 2.63 -22.16 -1.00
C ARG A 610 3.47 -21.15 -1.77
N VAL A 611 3.77 -21.43 -3.04
CA VAL A 611 4.30 -20.48 -4.03
C VAL A 611 3.19 -20.12 -4.99
N ARG A 612 2.84 -18.84 -5.10
CA ARG A 612 1.66 -18.38 -5.85
C ARG A 612 1.94 -18.16 -7.34
N LYS A 613 1.08 -18.67 -8.22
CA LYS A 613 1.22 -18.66 -9.69
C LYS A 613 1.24 -17.28 -10.34
N HIS A 614 0.37 -16.37 -9.90
CA HIS A 614 0.21 -15.07 -10.55
C HIS A 614 1.24 -14.01 -10.09
N SER A 615 1.94 -14.26 -8.99
CA SER A 615 2.99 -13.39 -8.44
C SER A 615 4.39 -13.99 -8.52
N ILE A 616 4.54 -15.25 -8.93
CA ILE A 616 5.84 -15.92 -9.00
C ILE A 616 6.84 -15.18 -9.89
N THR A 617 8.02 -14.94 -9.34
CA THR A 617 9.18 -14.36 -10.01
C THR A 617 10.45 -14.81 -9.30
N GLN A 618 11.62 -14.48 -9.83
CA GLN A 618 12.88 -14.69 -9.12
C GLN A 618 12.85 -13.90 -7.80
N GLY A 619 13.17 -14.55 -6.69
CA GLY A 619 13.06 -13.91 -5.38
C GLY A 619 13.48 -14.78 -4.20
N ASN A 620 13.49 -14.17 -3.02
CA ASN A 620 13.97 -14.74 -1.78
C ASN A 620 12.94 -14.57 -0.67
N ALA A 621 12.76 -15.61 0.14
CA ALA A 621 11.93 -15.57 1.33
C ALA A 621 12.65 -16.21 2.52
N LEU A 622 12.36 -15.72 3.72
CA LEU A 622 12.83 -16.28 4.98
C LEU A 622 11.66 -16.88 5.74
N LEU A 623 11.67 -18.20 5.94
CA LEU A 623 10.70 -18.91 6.77
C LEU A 623 11.28 -19.17 8.15
N VAL A 624 10.46 -19.08 9.20
CA VAL A 624 10.89 -19.29 10.59
C VAL A 624 9.96 -20.25 11.30
N ALA A 625 10.51 -21.11 12.16
CA ALA A 625 9.74 -21.87 13.14
C ALA A 625 9.82 -21.14 14.49
N ARG A 626 8.73 -21.13 15.25
CA ARG A 626 8.66 -20.41 16.53
C ARG A 626 8.21 -21.31 17.66
N ASP A 627 8.63 -20.94 18.87
CA ASP A 627 8.24 -21.62 20.09
C ASP A 627 6.90 -21.10 20.64
N PRO A 628 6.38 -21.69 21.74
CA PRO A 628 5.13 -21.23 22.34
C PRO A 628 5.10 -19.76 22.78
N ALA A 629 6.26 -19.18 23.10
CA ALA A 629 6.42 -17.77 23.46
C ALA A 629 6.53 -16.84 22.24
N GLY A 630 6.61 -17.41 21.03
CA GLY A 630 6.77 -16.65 19.78
C GLY A 630 8.22 -16.36 19.41
N GLU A 631 9.20 -16.90 20.15
CA GLU A 631 10.62 -16.73 19.84
C GLU A 631 11.01 -17.63 18.66
N ILE A 632 11.87 -17.14 17.77
CA ILE A 632 12.32 -17.91 16.60
C ILE A 632 13.30 -19.00 17.05
N VAL A 633 12.97 -20.24 16.69
CA VAL A 633 13.75 -21.45 16.98
C VAL A 633 14.83 -21.68 15.94
N TRP A 634 14.48 -21.49 14.67
CA TRP A 634 15.35 -21.61 13.50
C TRP A 634 14.71 -20.96 12.28
N SER A 635 15.50 -20.75 11.23
CA SER A 635 15.03 -20.15 9.98
C SER A 635 15.67 -20.77 8.74
N TRP A 636 14.97 -20.71 7.61
CA TRP A 636 15.38 -21.26 6.32
C TRP A 636 15.12 -20.26 5.19
N HIS A 637 16.04 -20.22 4.25
CA HIS A 637 15.96 -19.44 3.02
C HIS A 637 15.25 -20.25 1.94
N ILE A 638 14.20 -19.70 1.36
CA ILE A 638 13.61 -20.22 0.12
C ILE A 638 14.03 -19.30 -1.02
N TRP A 639 14.68 -19.89 -2.02
CA TRP A 639 15.14 -19.17 -3.21
C TRP A 639 14.34 -19.63 -4.44
N VAL A 640 13.50 -18.74 -4.96
CA VAL A 640 12.76 -18.98 -6.20
C VAL A 640 13.64 -18.57 -7.38
N THR A 641 14.04 -19.53 -8.21
CA THR A 641 15.05 -19.33 -9.25
C THR A 641 14.96 -20.30 -10.42
N GLN A 642 15.26 -19.79 -11.60
CA GLN A 642 15.53 -20.53 -12.84
C GLN A 642 16.73 -21.47 -12.74
N HIS A 643 17.65 -21.23 -11.79
CA HIS A 643 18.87 -22.02 -11.62
C HIS A 643 18.67 -23.33 -10.85
N ARG A 644 17.43 -23.67 -10.45
CA ARG A 644 17.14 -24.86 -9.66
C ARG A 644 17.68 -26.13 -10.31
N ASP A 645 17.41 -26.35 -11.60
CA ASP A 645 17.87 -27.58 -12.28
C ASP A 645 19.38 -27.60 -12.51
N GLU A 646 20.00 -26.45 -12.76
CA GLU A 646 21.46 -26.33 -12.84
C GLU A 646 22.12 -26.81 -11.54
N TRP A 647 21.54 -26.46 -10.39
CA TRP A 647 22.11 -26.79 -9.09
C TRP A 647 21.71 -28.19 -8.62
N MET A 648 20.43 -28.53 -8.68
CA MET A 648 19.89 -29.75 -8.06
C MET A 648 19.92 -30.97 -9.00
N VAL A 649 19.92 -30.77 -10.32
CA VAL A 649 19.88 -31.86 -11.30
C VAL A 649 21.22 -32.03 -12.00
N GLN A 650 21.81 -30.94 -12.51
CA GLN A 650 23.07 -30.99 -13.25
C GLN A 650 24.30 -31.02 -12.32
N GLY A 651 24.24 -30.34 -11.17
CA GLY A 651 25.29 -30.34 -10.14
C GLY A 651 26.63 -29.83 -10.68
N LYS A 652 27.70 -30.62 -10.50
CA LYS A 652 29.06 -30.29 -10.97
C LYS A 652 29.15 -29.91 -12.45
N ALA A 653 28.29 -30.47 -13.30
CA ALA A 653 28.32 -30.21 -14.74
C ALA A 653 27.93 -28.77 -15.11
N ALA A 654 27.13 -28.10 -14.28
CA ALA A 654 26.74 -26.70 -14.45
C ALA A 654 27.74 -25.71 -13.81
N CYS A 655 28.76 -26.21 -13.10
CA CYS A 655 29.71 -25.37 -12.36
C CYS A 655 30.96 -25.03 -13.19
N HIS A 656 31.59 -23.89 -12.86
CA HIS A 656 32.92 -23.56 -13.36
C HIS A 656 33.99 -24.38 -12.62
N LYS A 657 34.77 -25.14 -13.39
CA LYS A 657 35.89 -25.93 -12.86
C LYS A 657 37.12 -25.05 -12.64
N LEU A 658 37.53 -24.88 -11.39
CA LEU A 658 38.67 -24.07 -10.97
C LEU A 658 39.75 -24.92 -10.33
N GLU A 659 40.99 -24.80 -10.80
CA GLU A 659 42.15 -25.44 -10.17
C GLU A 659 42.89 -24.42 -9.31
N SER A 660 42.98 -24.64 -8.01
CA SER A 660 43.66 -23.71 -7.11
C SER A 660 45.17 -23.72 -7.30
N ARG A 661 45.76 -22.59 -6.93
CA ARG A 661 47.17 -22.28 -7.18
C ARG A 661 47.81 -21.69 -5.93
N THR A 662 49.09 -21.95 -5.77
CA THR A 662 49.96 -21.29 -4.78
C THR A 662 51.22 -20.78 -5.46
N GLY A 663 51.86 -19.76 -4.89
CA GLY A 663 53.11 -19.23 -5.43
C GLY A 663 53.40 -17.77 -5.08
N SER A 664 54.35 -17.20 -5.81
CA SER A 664 54.86 -15.83 -5.62
C SER A 664 54.57 -14.96 -6.85
N SER A 665 54.82 -13.65 -6.75
CA SER A 665 54.48 -12.62 -7.76
C SER A 665 54.91 -12.94 -9.21
N THR A 666 55.88 -13.85 -9.40
CA THR A 666 56.41 -14.25 -10.72
C THR A 666 56.32 -15.75 -11.01
N SER A 667 55.72 -16.58 -10.13
CA SER A 667 55.57 -18.03 -10.34
C SER A 667 54.33 -18.60 -9.62
N SER A 668 53.50 -19.38 -10.32
CA SER A 668 52.46 -20.25 -9.73
C SER A 668 52.81 -21.71 -9.94
N THR A 669 52.35 -22.55 -9.02
CA THR A 669 52.10 -23.97 -9.29
C THR A 669 50.67 -24.33 -8.90
N PRO A 670 49.96 -25.16 -9.69
CA PRO A 670 48.74 -25.80 -9.23
C PRO A 670 48.97 -26.53 -7.91
N THR A 671 48.02 -26.45 -6.98
CA THR A 671 48.09 -27.23 -5.73
C THR A 671 47.61 -28.67 -5.93
N GLY A 672 47.01 -28.97 -7.09
CA GLY A 672 46.38 -30.25 -7.41
C GLY A 672 44.91 -30.34 -6.98
N ASN A 673 44.37 -29.31 -6.31
CA ASN A 673 42.96 -29.29 -5.90
C ASN A 673 42.07 -28.63 -6.97
N THR A 674 40.92 -29.25 -7.22
CA THR A 674 39.90 -28.78 -8.17
C THR A 674 38.61 -28.48 -7.42
N TYR A 675 37.99 -27.34 -7.75
CA TYR A 675 36.74 -26.86 -7.21
C TYR A 675 35.72 -26.61 -8.31
N TYR A 676 34.43 -26.67 -7.95
CA TYR A 676 33.31 -26.51 -8.86
C TYR A 676 32.46 -25.33 -8.37
N LEU A 677 32.77 -24.13 -8.86
CA LEU A 677 32.12 -22.88 -8.44
C LEU A 677 30.82 -22.65 -9.22
N THR A 678 29.75 -22.26 -8.53
CA THR A 678 28.44 -22.01 -9.16
C THR A 678 28.45 -20.86 -10.17
N ALA A 679 27.48 -20.85 -11.09
CA ALA A 679 27.32 -19.82 -12.12
C ALA A 679 26.83 -18.46 -11.58
N CYS A 680 26.17 -18.44 -10.41
CA CYS A 680 25.66 -17.24 -9.76
C CYS A 680 25.78 -17.31 -8.23
N ASN A 681 25.55 -16.17 -7.59
CA ASN A 681 25.54 -16.06 -6.13
C ASN A 681 24.29 -16.73 -5.54
N LEU A 682 24.37 -17.12 -4.27
CA LEU A 682 23.22 -17.62 -3.52
C LEU A 682 22.15 -16.53 -3.39
N GLY A 683 20.89 -16.85 -3.72
CA GLY A 683 19.78 -15.90 -3.67
C GLY A 683 19.80 -14.85 -4.78
N TYR A 684 20.45 -15.14 -5.91
CA TYR A 684 20.55 -14.25 -7.06
C TYR A 684 19.21 -14.07 -7.79
N CYS A 685 18.94 -12.83 -8.22
CA CYS A 685 17.95 -12.50 -9.24
C CYS A 685 18.63 -11.70 -10.36
N ASP A 686 18.19 -11.91 -11.60
CA ASP A 686 18.75 -11.23 -12.77
C ASP A 686 18.62 -9.69 -12.68
N PRO A 687 19.55 -8.93 -13.30
CA PRO A 687 19.40 -7.50 -13.50
C PRO A 687 18.12 -7.12 -14.24
N HIS A 688 17.50 -6.02 -13.82
CA HIS A 688 16.28 -5.48 -14.44
C HIS A 688 16.20 -3.96 -14.29
N ASN A 689 15.49 -3.29 -15.21
CA ASN A 689 15.40 -1.82 -15.22
C ASN A 689 14.29 -1.31 -14.29
N GLY A 690 13.28 -2.13 -14.03
CA GLY A 690 12.13 -1.77 -13.24
C GLY A 690 11.11 -0.93 -14.03
N ASN A 691 9.97 -0.64 -13.41
CA ASN A 691 8.91 0.17 -13.99
C ASN A 691 8.33 1.11 -12.93
N ASP A 692 8.08 2.35 -13.33
CA ASP A 692 7.45 3.35 -12.46
C ASP A 692 6.03 2.94 -12.08
N SER A 693 5.55 3.42 -10.94
CA SER A 693 4.15 3.24 -10.54
C SER A 693 3.22 3.80 -11.62
N ARG A 694 2.12 3.09 -11.93
CA ARG A 694 1.14 3.53 -12.93
C ARG A 694 -0.28 3.51 -12.37
N LYS A 695 -1.18 4.27 -13.01
CA LYS A 695 -2.61 4.28 -12.67
C LYS A 695 -3.35 3.23 -13.49
N ILE A 696 -4.31 2.57 -12.86
CA ILE A 696 -5.18 1.57 -13.50
C ILE A 696 -6.63 1.90 -13.16
N ARG A 697 -7.46 2.03 -14.17
CA ARG A 697 -8.93 2.08 -14.01
C ARG A 697 -9.48 0.67 -14.18
N ILE A 698 -10.49 0.32 -13.40
CA ILE A 698 -11.19 -0.97 -13.53
C ILE A 698 -12.67 -0.72 -13.76
N ARG A 699 -13.39 -1.64 -14.40
CA ARG A 699 -14.86 -1.67 -14.41
C ARG A 699 -15.34 -3.11 -14.38
N PHE A 700 -16.61 -3.31 -14.08
CA PHE A 700 -17.17 -4.66 -13.96
C PHE A 700 -18.10 -4.96 -15.13
N ARG A 701 -18.02 -6.19 -15.66
CA ARG A 701 -18.99 -6.72 -16.63
C ARG A 701 -19.91 -7.71 -15.92
N LEU A 702 -21.20 -7.44 -16.02
CA LEU A 702 -22.26 -8.18 -15.36
C LEU A 702 -23.10 -8.91 -16.39
N ASP A 703 -23.23 -10.22 -16.26
CA ASP A 703 -24.19 -10.99 -17.05
C ASP A 703 -25.60 -10.80 -16.47
N CYS A 704 -26.37 -9.89 -17.07
CA CYS A 704 -27.77 -9.65 -16.74
C CYS A 704 -28.73 -10.33 -17.74
N SER A 705 -28.27 -11.27 -18.57
CA SER A 705 -29.02 -11.81 -19.71
C SER A 705 -30.35 -12.47 -19.33
N LYS A 706 -30.43 -13.06 -18.15
CA LYS A 706 -31.67 -13.66 -17.63
C LYS A 706 -32.71 -12.64 -17.16
N ILE A 707 -32.29 -11.41 -16.91
CA ILE A 707 -33.15 -10.31 -16.45
C ILE A 707 -33.57 -9.44 -17.64
N THR A 708 -32.62 -9.10 -18.51
CA THR A 708 -32.84 -8.18 -19.63
C THR A 708 -33.16 -8.88 -20.95
N GLY A 709 -32.92 -10.19 -21.06
CA GLY A 709 -33.00 -10.94 -22.32
C GLY A 709 -31.84 -10.66 -23.29
N SER A 710 -30.94 -9.73 -22.96
CA SER A 710 -29.78 -9.35 -23.79
C SER A 710 -28.57 -10.22 -23.47
N SER A 711 -27.90 -10.75 -24.49
CA SER A 711 -26.63 -11.48 -24.32
C SER A 711 -25.43 -10.56 -24.07
N THR A 712 -25.61 -9.23 -24.16
CA THR A 712 -24.53 -8.27 -23.96
C THR A 712 -24.37 -7.96 -22.46
N PRO A 713 -23.18 -8.19 -21.87
CA PRO A 713 -22.94 -7.87 -20.47
C PRO A 713 -23.07 -6.37 -20.17
N VAL A 714 -23.67 -6.04 -19.04
CA VAL A 714 -23.81 -4.66 -18.55
C VAL A 714 -22.48 -4.20 -17.95
N ALA A 715 -21.97 -3.04 -18.39
CA ALA A 715 -20.84 -2.39 -17.73
C ALA A 715 -21.30 -1.68 -16.46
N CYS A 716 -20.68 -1.99 -15.34
CA CYS A 716 -20.82 -1.25 -14.10
C CYS A 716 -19.53 -0.47 -13.83
N ASN A 717 -19.62 0.87 -13.92
CA ASN A 717 -18.50 1.79 -13.70
C ASN A 717 -18.40 2.24 -12.24
N SER A 718 -18.98 1.49 -11.31
CA SER A 718 -18.88 1.79 -9.89
C SER A 718 -19.07 0.55 -9.03
N PHE A 719 -18.60 0.59 -7.79
CA PHE A 719 -18.77 -0.50 -6.83
C PHE A 719 -18.76 0.00 -5.40
N TYR A 720 -19.32 -0.79 -4.48
CA TYR A 720 -19.23 -0.50 -3.06
C TYR A 720 -18.11 -1.31 -2.40
N ILE A 721 -17.42 -0.69 -1.44
CA ILE A 721 -16.39 -1.38 -0.68
C ILE A 721 -17.03 -2.49 0.17
N TYR A 722 -16.44 -3.68 0.15
CA TYR A 722 -16.82 -4.82 1.00
C TYR A 722 -15.70 -5.18 1.96
N LYS A 723 -15.92 -5.01 3.27
CA LYS A 723 -14.93 -5.36 4.30
C LYS A 723 -15.65 -5.98 5.51
N ASP A 724 -14.99 -6.90 6.19
CA ASP A 724 -15.48 -7.55 7.42
C ASP A 724 -16.89 -8.17 7.28
N GLY A 725 -17.17 -8.76 6.11
CA GLY A 725 -18.45 -9.39 5.82
C GLY A 725 -19.59 -8.43 5.48
N LYS A 726 -19.34 -7.11 5.39
CA LYS A 726 -20.37 -6.09 5.21
C LYS A 726 -20.06 -5.13 4.06
N ALA A 727 -21.11 -4.68 3.39
CA ALA A 727 -21.03 -3.55 2.46
C ALA A 727 -20.81 -2.26 3.25
N SER A 728 -19.85 -1.46 2.83
CA SER A 728 -19.68 -0.08 3.28
C SER A 728 -20.59 0.84 2.47
N GLY A 729 -21.05 1.94 3.08
CA GLY A 729 -21.76 3.01 2.36
C GLY A 729 -20.88 3.79 1.37
N LYS A 730 -19.56 3.56 1.38
CA LYS A 730 -18.60 4.15 0.44
C LYS A 730 -18.70 3.47 -0.93
N LYS A 731 -19.19 4.23 -1.92
CA LYS A 731 -19.15 3.87 -3.33
C LYS A 731 -17.95 4.49 -4.03
N ILE A 732 -17.33 3.73 -4.91
CA ILE A 732 -16.21 4.14 -5.75
C ILE A 732 -16.70 4.31 -7.18
N ASP A 733 -16.46 5.47 -7.77
CA ASP A 733 -16.63 5.72 -9.19
C ASP A 733 -15.33 5.36 -9.93
N CYS A 734 -15.42 4.32 -10.76
CA CYS A 734 -14.31 3.80 -11.53
C CYS A 734 -13.86 4.72 -12.68
N THR A 735 -14.73 5.62 -13.13
CA THR A 735 -14.42 6.54 -14.24
C THR A 735 -13.47 7.66 -13.79
N THR A 736 -13.50 8.03 -12.51
CA THR A 736 -12.71 9.13 -11.96
C THR A 736 -11.63 8.65 -10.99
N THR A 737 -11.81 7.49 -10.34
CA THR A 737 -10.94 7.02 -9.25
C THR A 737 -10.11 5.80 -9.66
N PRO A 738 -8.85 5.98 -10.13
CA PRO A 738 -7.98 4.87 -10.48
C PRO A 738 -7.33 4.23 -9.24
N PHE A 739 -7.03 2.94 -9.34
CA PHE A 739 -6.05 2.28 -8.47
C PHE A 739 -4.63 2.69 -8.86
N THR A 740 -3.70 2.56 -7.91
CA THR A 740 -2.26 2.65 -8.18
C THR A 740 -1.70 1.25 -8.28
N GLN A 741 -1.00 0.93 -9.37
CA GLN A 741 -0.09 -0.21 -9.43
C GLN A 741 1.30 0.22 -8.98
N ALA A 742 1.87 -0.53 -8.04
CA ALA A 742 3.14 -0.22 -7.40
C ALA A 742 4.29 -0.09 -8.40
N GLU A 743 5.29 0.71 -8.02
CA GLU A 743 6.59 0.74 -8.69
C GLU A 743 7.27 -0.63 -8.55
N PHE A 744 7.85 -1.11 -9.64
CA PHE A 744 8.81 -2.20 -9.61
C PHE A 744 10.21 -1.61 -9.69
N LYS A 745 10.95 -1.55 -8.58
CA LYS A 745 12.24 -0.85 -8.54
C LYS A 745 13.33 -1.62 -9.26
N GLY A 746 14.01 -0.97 -10.21
CA GLY A 746 15.11 -1.56 -10.97
C GLY A 746 16.36 -1.85 -10.15
N SER A 747 17.07 -2.92 -10.52
CA SER A 747 18.34 -3.33 -9.91
C SER A 747 19.33 -3.72 -10.99
N LEU A 748 20.20 -2.77 -11.36
CA LEU A 748 21.13 -2.94 -12.49
C LEU A 748 22.21 -3.99 -12.21
N GLY A 749 22.59 -4.21 -10.95
CA GLY A 749 23.50 -5.27 -10.52
C GLY A 749 22.81 -6.62 -10.25
N GLY A 750 21.49 -6.69 -10.40
CA GLY A 750 20.67 -7.81 -9.95
C GLY A 750 20.52 -7.86 -8.43
N ASP A 751 19.50 -8.56 -7.96
CA ASP A 751 19.22 -8.67 -6.52
C ASP A 751 20.04 -9.81 -5.93
N ASN A 752 20.89 -9.51 -4.95
CA ASN A 752 21.79 -10.49 -4.36
C ASN A 752 21.67 -10.46 -2.85
N THR A 753 21.30 -11.59 -2.24
CA THR A 753 21.27 -11.70 -0.78
C THR A 753 22.66 -11.54 -0.17
N TYR A 754 22.73 -10.93 1.02
CA TYR A 754 23.96 -10.84 1.80
C TYR A 754 23.91 -11.78 3.01
N TYR A 755 25.07 -12.18 3.48
CA TYR A 755 25.26 -12.99 4.68
C TYR A 755 26.36 -12.36 5.52
N GLN A 756 26.11 -12.20 6.82
CA GLN A 756 27.21 -11.94 7.75
C GLN A 756 27.96 -13.25 7.97
N TRP A 757 29.28 -13.15 7.97
CA TRP A 757 30.13 -14.32 8.04
C TRP A 757 29.81 -15.18 9.28
N GLY A 758 29.68 -16.49 9.07
CA GLY A 758 29.32 -17.45 10.11
C GLY A 758 27.82 -17.60 10.39
N ARG A 759 26.96 -16.79 9.76
CA ARG A 759 25.49 -16.92 9.86
C ARG A 759 24.91 -17.65 8.65
N LYS A 760 23.79 -18.32 8.85
CA LYS A 760 23.01 -19.00 7.78
C LYS A 760 21.94 -18.11 7.15
N ASP A 761 21.57 -17.01 7.81
CA ASP A 761 20.38 -16.25 7.46
C ASP A 761 20.67 -15.31 6.29
N PRO A 762 19.86 -15.34 5.21
CA PRO A 762 19.94 -14.33 4.16
C PRO A 762 19.53 -12.97 4.72
N MET A 763 20.13 -11.93 4.17
CA MET A 763 19.78 -10.53 4.41
C MET A 763 19.34 -9.91 3.10
N LEU A 764 18.49 -8.88 3.18
CA LEU A 764 17.94 -8.22 2.00
C LEU A 764 19.04 -7.80 1.04
N GLY A 765 18.81 -8.01 -0.25
CA GLY A 765 19.71 -7.54 -1.28
C GLY A 765 19.75 -6.01 -1.36
N GLY A 766 20.79 -5.51 -2.02
CA GLY A 766 20.88 -4.12 -2.38
C GLY A 766 20.48 -3.90 -3.83
N ILE A 767 19.74 -2.82 -4.07
CA ILE A 767 19.36 -2.39 -5.41
C ILE A 767 20.02 -1.06 -5.73
N TYR A 768 20.34 -0.87 -7.00
CA TYR A 768 20.76 0.42 -7.53
C TYR A 768 20.34 0.58 -8.99
N ASN A 769 19.98 1.81 -9.34
CA ASN A 769 19.70 2.27 -10.68
C ASN A 769 20.00 3.78 -10.78
N ASP A 770 19.65 4.41 -11.90
CA ASP A 770 19.92 5.83 -12.14
C ASP A 770 19.11 6.77 -11.22
N LYS A 771 18.07 6.27 -10.55
CA LYS A 771 17.24 6.99 -9.58
C LYS A 771 17.66 6.75 -8.13
N THR A 772 18.57 5.83 -7.87
CA THR A 772 19.03 5.51 -6.50
C THR A 772 19.83 6.66 -5.92
N ASP A 773 19.43 7.10 -4.73
CA ASP A 773 20.08 8.18 -4.02
C ASP A 773 21.53 7.83 -3.65
N ILE A 774 22.41 8.83 -3.74
CA ILE A 774 23.81 8.70 -3.36
C ILE A 774 24.10 9.67 -2.21
N TYR A 775 24.70 9.17 -1.13
CA TYR A 775 25.11 10.01 -0.01
C TYR A 775 26.63 10.09 0.09
N ASN A 776 27.12 11.32 0.20
CA ASN A 776 28.50 11.60 0.56
C ASN A 776 28.60 11.74 2.08
N ILE A 777 29.59 11.06 2.65
CA ILE A 777 29.76 10.90 4.10
C ILE A 777 30.93 11.76 4.62
N ASP A 778 31.74 12.33 3.73
CA ASP A 778 32.88 13.19 4.06
C ASP A 778 32.89 14.47 3.21
N THR A 779 32.72 15.62 3.87
CA THR A 779 32.79 16.94 3.22
C THR A 779 34.22 17.35 2.85
N SER A 780 35.24 16.72 3.44
CA SER A 780 36.65 17.02 3.20
C SER A 780 37.26 16.26 2.01
N SER A 781 36.60 15.19 1.55
CA SER A 781 36.99 14.43 0.36
C SER A 781 35.75 13.96 -0.41
N PRO A 782 35.22 14.78 -1.36
CA PRO A 782 33.90 14.60 -1.97
C PRO A 782 33.75 13.40 -2.93
N ASN A 783 34.60 12.38 -2.82
CA ASN A 783 34.69 11.25 -3.76
C ASN A 783 34.21 9.91 -3.19
N TYR A 784 33.74 9.86 -1.94
CA TYR A 784 33.31 8.61 -1.30
C TYR A 784 31.78 8.48 -1.31
N THR A 785 31.25 7.87 -2.38
CA THR A 785 29.85 7.47 -2.52
C THR A 785 29.60 6.10 -1.87
N GLU A 786 29.99 5.96 -0.60
CA GLU A 786 29.85 4.70 0.15
C GLU A 786 28.38 4.26 0.21
N MET A 787 27.45 5.18 0.45
CA MET A 787 26.01 4.92 0.38
C MET A 787 25.52 5.23 -1.05
N SER A 788 25.53 4.23 -1.92
CA SER A 788 25.14 4.35 -3.35
C SER A 788 24.17 3.27 -3.79
N MET A 789 23.52 2.62 -2.82
CA MET A 789 22.56 1.54 -3.01
C MET A 789 21.45 1.70 -1.95
N GLU A 790 20.29 1.12 -2.22
CA GLU A 790 19.16 1.10 -1.28
C GLU A 790 18.74 -0.34 -0.98
N ASN A 791 18.07 -0.57 0.15
CA ASN A 791 17.55 -1.90 0.48
C ASN A 791 16.48 -2.29 -0.54
N LYS A 792 16.53 -3.56 -0.98
CA LYS A 792 15.40 -4.16 -1.68
C LYS A 792 14.15 -4.10 -0.77
N PRO A 793 12.97 -3.73 -1.30
CA PRO A 793 11.73 -3.72 -0.52
C PRO A 793 11.38 -5.12 0.03
N THR A 794 10.77 -5.14 1.21
CA THR A 794 10.15 -6.35 1.78
C THR A 794 8.65 -6.33 1.62
N PHE A 795 8.07 -7.50 1.41
CA PHE A 795 6.63 -7.69 1.27
C PHE A 795 6.15 -8.74 2.28
N ASN A 796 4.89 -8.59 2.72
CA ASN A 796 4.19 -9.52 3.61
C ASN A 796 5.01 -9.96 4.84
N ALA A 797 5.89 -9.09 5.34
CA ALA A 797 6.68 -9.39 6.52
C ALA A 797 5.77 -9.54 7.74
N TYR A 798 6.14 -10.46 8.63
CA TYR A 798 5.31 -10.78 9.80
C TYR A 798 5.20 -9.58 10.73
N ASN A 799 4.00 -9.03 10.84
CA ASN A 799 3.68 -7.87 11.68
C ASN A 799 2.34 -8.11 12.39
N LYS A 800 2.37 -8.89 13.49
CA LYS A 800 1.16 -9.30 14.22
C LYS A 800 1.43 -9.30 15.73
N ASP A 801 0.41 -8.94 16.52
CA ASP A 801 0.43 -9.00 17.99
C ASP A 801 1.62 -8.26 18.63
N GLY A 802 2.04 -7.14 18.04
CA GLY A 802 3.18 -6.33 18.51
C GLY A 802 4.57 -6.90 18.16
N VAL A 803 4.63 -8.00 17.43
CA VAL A 803 5.87 -8.61 16.92
C VAL A 803 6.07 -8.22 15.45
N SER A 804 7.26 -7.71 15.14
CA SER A 804 7.68 -7.37 13.78
C SER A 804 8.95 -8.12 13.42
N TYR A 805 8.91 -8.80 12.27
CA TYR A 805 10.06 -9.44 11.62
C TYR A 805 10.55 -8.65 10.39
N ASP A 806 10.15 -7.38 10.29
CA ASP A 806 10.70 -6.47 9.29
C ASP A 806 12.22 -6.45 9.40
N PHE A 807 12.88 -6.53 8.26
CA PHE A 807 14.33 -6.53 8.23
C PHE A 807 14.88 -5.22 8.82
N SER A 808 15.72 -5.35 9.84
CA SER A 808 16.23 -4.21 10.58
C SER A 808 17.69 -4.40 10.97
N ARG A 809 18.26 -3.43 11.67
CA ARG A 809 19.51 -3.64 12.41
C ARG A 809 19.26 -4.16 13.82
N ASN A 810 20.32 -4.59 14.51
CA ASN A 810 20.34 -4.79 15.97
C ASN A 810 19.93 -3.50 16.72
N LYS A 811 19.31 -3.65 17.89
CA LYS A 811 18.84 -2.55 18.73
C LYS A 811 20.04 -1.70 19.17
N PRO A 812 20.05 -0.39 18.86
CA PRO A 812 21.15 0.47 19.25
C PRO A 812 21.19 0.67 20.77
N GLY A 813 22.38 0.95 21.28
CA GLY A 813 22.55 1.39 22.66
C GLY A 813 21.95 2.77 22.93
N THR A 814 21.73 3.09 24.20
CA THR A 814 21.20 4.40 24.62
C THR A 814 22.28 5.47 24.68
N SER A 815 23.55 5.08 24.81
CA SER A 815 24.68 5.99 24.96
C SER A 815 26.00 5.31 24.64
N ILE A 816 27.06 6.11 24.60
CA ILE A 816 28.44 5.62 24.51
C ILE A 816 28.81 4.68 25.67
N SER A 817 28.24 4.90 26.86
CA SER A 817 28.46 4.06 28.06
C SER A 817 27.54 2.85 28.15
N ASP A 818 26.48 2.79 27.33
CA ASP A 818 25.51 1.70 27.26
C ASP A 818 25.19 1.41 25.79
N LEU A 819 26.05 0.58 25.21
CA LEU A 819 26.03 0.22 23.79
C LEU A 819 24.95 -0.79 23.43
N GLY A 820 24.24 -1.38 24.40
CA GLY A 820 23.25 -2.43 24.14
C GLY A 820 23.80 -3.56 23.26
N GLU A 821 23.08 -3.87 22.18
CA GLU A 821 23.44 -4.92 21.21
C GLU A 821 24.56 -4.48 20.23
N GLU A 822 25.04 -3.24 20.28
CA GLU A 822 26.17 -2.75 19.48
C GLU A 822 27.54 -3.18 20.04
N ARG A 823 27.57 -3.92 21.17
CA ARG A 823 28.74 -4.66 21.70
C ARG A 823 28.92 -6.04 21.08
N GLY A 824 28.30 -6.26 19.92
CA GLY A 824 28.13 -7.58 19.35
C GLY A 824 27.17 -8.45 20.16
N VAL A 825 26.84 -9.60 19.59
CA VAL A 825 25.80 -10.49 20.12
C VAL A 825 26.28 -11.94 20.22
N THR A 826 25.54 -12.75 20.95
CA THR A 826 25.74 -14.21 21.06
C THR A 826 25.18 -14.94 19.83
N ILE A 827 25.46 -16.24 19.73
CA ILE A 827 24.93 -17.07 18.62
C ILE A 827 23.42 -17.28 18.77
N ASP A 828 22.94 -17.57 19.98
CA ASP A 828 21.51 -17.78 20.23
C ASP A 828 20.68 -16.54 19.85
N TYR A 829 21.25 -15.34 20.02
CA TYR A 829 20.64 -14.10 19.57
C TYR A 829 20.40 -14.09 18.05
N THR A 830 21.40 -14.47 17.24
CA THR A 830 21.24 -14.41 15.78
C THR A 830 20.29 -15.46 15.25
N ILE A 831 20.11 -16.57 15.98
CA ILE A 831 19.06 -17.55 15.70
C ILE A 831 17.66 -16.97 15.98
N LYS A 832 17.49 -16.24 17.09
CA LYS A 832 16.20 -15.59 17.47
C LYS A 832 15.87 -14.38 16.60
N TYR A 833 16.87 -13.69 16.07
CA TYR A 833 16.71 -12.46 15.28
C TYR A 833 17.38 -12.58 13.89
N PRO A 834 16.96 -13.54 13.05
CA PRO A 834 17.58 -13.78 11.75
C PRO A 834 17.37 -12.59 10.80
N TYR A 835 16.30 -11.82 11.01
CA TYR A 835 15.94 -10.61 10.28
C TYR A 835 16.69 -9.35 10.73
N ARG A 836 17.63 -9.46 11.69
CA ARG A 836 18.47 -8.35 12.13
C ARG A 836 19.89 -8.43 11.61
N PHE A 837 20.34 -7.34 10.98
CA PHE A 837 21.73 -7.12 10.64
C PHE A 837 22.49 -6.60 11.86
N VAL A 838 23.52 -7.31 12.30
CA VAL A 838 24.28 -6.93 13.49
C VAL A 838 25.39 -5.95 13.09
N MET A 839 25.34 -4.73 13.62
CA MET A 839 26.24 -3.67 13.24
C MET A 839 26.51 -2.74 14.42
N SER A 840 27.59 -1.96 14.34
CA SER A 840 27.92 -0.97 15.35
C SER A 840 28.43 0.31 14.72
N LYS A 841 27.87 1.44 15.15
CA LYS A 841 28.31 2.77 14.72
C LYS A 841 29.58 3.25 15.43
N TYR A 842 29.97 2.59 16.53
CA TYR A 842 31.11 2.96 17.37
C TYR A 842 32.37 2.20 16.96
N ASP A 843 33.42 2.94 16.57
CA ASP A 843 34.73 2.37 16.25
C ASP A 843 35.72 2.46 17.44
N ASP A 844 36.89 1.85 17.28
CA ASP A 844 37.93 1.78 18.31
C ASP A 844 38.66 3.12 18.55
N LYS A 845 38.32 4.18 17.81
CA LYS A 845 38.82 5.54 18.01
C LYS A 845 37.96 6.35 18.97
N ILE A 846 36.73 5.90 19.20
CA ILE A 846 35.81 6.55 20.15
C ILE A 846 36.14 6.08 21.57
N LYS A 847 36.05 6.99 22.55
CA LYS A 847 36.34 6.75 23.97
C LYS A 847 35.08 6.91 24.82
N ASP A 848 34.91 6.03 25.81
CA ASP A 848 33.86 6.19 26.82
C ASP A 848 34.14 7.37 27.77
N SER A 849 33.22 7.62 28.71
CA SER A 849 33.36 8.69 29.71
C SER A 849 34.58 8.53 30.64
N ASN A 850 35.20 7.34 30.66
CA ASN A 850 36.38 7.01 31.45
C ASN A 850 37.67 7.01 30.59
N GLY A 851 37.58 7.38 29.31
CA GLY A 851 38.72 7.43 28.39
C GLY A 851 39.15 6.07 27.83
N LYS A 852 38.37 5.00 28.07
CA LYS A 852 38.62 3.64 27.52
C LYS A 852 38.15 3.61 26.07
N ASN A 853 38.98 3.10 25.17
CA ASN A 853 38.60 2.88 23.78
C ASN A 853 37.53 1.79 23.70
N PHE A 854 36.58 1.94 22.78
CA PHE A 854 35.66 0.84 22.46
C PHE A 854 36.39 -0.32 21.79
N SER A 855 35.89 -1.53 22.04
CA SER A 855 36.34 -2.72 21.31
C SER A 855 35.97 -2.58 19.82
N ARG A 856 36.55 -3.43 18.97
CA ARG A 856 36.39 -3.42 17.50
C ARG A 856 35.00 -3.88 17.01
N TYR A 857 33.93 -3.60 17.75
CA TYR A 857 32.56 -4.08 17.47
C TYR A 857 31.96 -3.54 16.17
N ARG A 858 32.45 -2.41 15.65
CA ARG A 858 32.13 -2.00 14.28
C ARG A 858 32.66 -2.96 13.22
N ASN A 859 33.80 -3.57 13.48
CA ASN A 859 34.46 -4.48 12.53
C ASN A 859 34.07 -5.95 12.79
N HIS A 860 33.32 -6.20 13.87
CA HIS A 860 33.11 -7.54 14.40
C HIS A 860 31.70 -7.70 14.98
N TRP A 861 30.89 -8.63 14.45
CA TRP A 861 29.47 -8.75 14.86
C TRP A 861 29.21 -9.58 16.13
N HIS A 862 30.03 -10.59 16.44
CA HIS A 862 29.88 -11.37 17.68
C HIS A 862 30.58 -10.69 18.87
N THR A 863 30.15 -11.01 20.09
CA THR A 863 30.74 -10.48 21.33
C THR A 863 32.20 -10.90 21.50
N LEU A 864 33.11 -9.93 21.63
CA LEU A 864 34.57 -10.13 21.75
C LEU A 864 34.95 -10.34 23.21
N TYR A 865 34.76 -11.56 23.71
CA TYR A 865 34.94 -11.93 25.12
C TYR A 865 36.34 -11.63 25.69
N LYS A 866 37.37 -11.61 24.83
CA LYS A 866 38.75 -11.29 25.21
C LYS A 866 38.96 -9.83 25.60
N VAL A 867 38.25 -8.93 24.91
CA VAL A 867 38.41 -7.48 25.05
C VAL A 867 37.47 -6.96 26.13
N ASP A 868 36.34 -7.62 26.31
CA ASP A 868 35.29 -7.25 27.24
C ASP A 868 35.37 -8.06 28.54
N LYS A 869 36.31 -7.68 29.41
CA LYS A 869 36.63 -8.38 30.67
C LYS A 869 35.47 -8.47 31.67
N ASP A 870 34.38 -7.76 31.43
CA ASP A 870 33.20 -7.69 32.28
C ASP A 870 32.07 -8.62 31.79
N VAL A 871 32.30 -9.42 30.74
CA VAL A 871 31.29 -10.32 30.13
C VAL A 871 31.58 -11.78 30.49
N ASN A 872 30.56 -12.50 30.96
CA ASN A 872 30.63 -13.93 31.19
C ASN A 872 30.81 -14.68 29.85
N ILE A 873 31.90 -15.45 29.74
CA ILE A 873 32.18 -16.28 28.56
C ILE A 873 31.20 -17.47 28.56
N PRO A 874 30.37 -17.65 27.51
CA PRO A 874 29.51 -18.82 27.39
C PRO A 874 30.31 -20.11 27.33
N SER A 875 29.77 -21.19 27.91
CA SER A 875 30.43 -22.51 27.99
C SER A 875 30.70 -23.17 26.63
N TYR A 876 30.05 -22.69 25.57
CA TYR A 876 30.25 -23.17 24.20
C TYR A 876 31.47 -22.52 23.51
N ILE A 877 32.10 -21.51 24.12
CA ILE A 877 33.32 -20.86 23.62
C ILE A 877 34.54 -21.52 24.25
N SER A 878 35.54 -21.89 23.45
CA SER A 878 36.71 -22.60 23.95
C SER A 878 37.79 -21.67 24.55
N GLY A 879 37.99 -21.71 25.87
CA GLY A 879 39.19 -21.23 26.58
C GLY A 879 39.43 -19.70 26.69
N ASN A 880 40.46 -19.30 27.47
CA ASN A 880 40.81 -17.93 27.91
C ASN A 880 41.04 -16.86 26.82
N ASN A 881 40.87 -17.19 25.53
CA ASN A 881 41.12 -16.26 24.41
C ASN A 881 39.85 -15.73 23.75
N GLY A 882 38.65 -16.30 23.98
CA GLY A 882 37.38 -15.69 23.57
C GLY A 882 37.13 -15.49 22.05
N ASP A 883 37.96 -16.07 21.17
CA ASP A 883 37.92 -15.85 19.72
C ASP A 883 37.17 -17.01 19.01
N MET A 884 35.96 -16.78 18.48
CA MET A 884 35.30 -17.72 17.55
C MET A 884 35.80 -17.49 16.14
N PHE A 885 36.37 -18.52 15.51
CA PHE A 885 36.99 -18.33 14.20
C PHE A 885 36.47 -19.26 13.10
N GLN A 886 35.62 -20.26 13.39
CA GLN A 886 34.93 -21.03 12.34
C GLN A 886 33.51 -21.45 12.74
N MET A 887 32.50 -20.98 12.00
CA MET A 887 31.09 -21.39 12.18
C MET A 887 30.56 -22.20 11.01
N TRP A 888 31.01 -21.91 9.78
CA TRP A 888 30.54 -22.61 8.58
C TRP A 888 31.20 -23.99 8.39
N ASN A 889 32.41 -24.18 8.92
CA ASN A 889 33.18 -25.42 8.83
C ASN A 889 33.49 -26.01 10.23
N PRO A 890 32.77 -27.06 10.69
CA PRO A 890 33.01 -27.68 11.99
C PRO A 890 34.26 -28.58 12.02
N ALA A 891 34.82 -28.91 10.84
CA ALA A 891 36.04 -29.69 10.70
C ALA A 891 37.30 -28.81 10.63
N ALA A 892 37.18 -27.51 10.92
CA ALA A 892 38.29 -26.60 10.86
C ALA A 892 39.39 -26.91 11.88
N THR A 893 40.66 -26.77 11.50
CA THR A 893 41.83 -27.15 12.31
C THR A 893 42.84 -26.01 12.45
N ASP A 894 42.77 -25.00 11.58
CA ASP A 894 43.63 -23.81 11.60
C ASP A 894 42.83 -22.55 11.21
N LYS A 895 43.15 -21.44 11.88
CA LYS A 895 42.59 -20.10 11.65
C LYS A 895 43.20 -19.36 10.45
N LYS A 896 44.22 -19.91 9.78
CA LYS A 896 44.91 -19.28 8.63
C LYS A 896 44.93 -20.14 7.36
N ALA A 897 44.49 -21.39 7.44
CA ALA A 897 44.57 -22.32 6.32
C ALA A 897 43.52 -21.98 5.25
N ASN A 898 43.97 -21.40 4.13
CA ASN A 898 43.10 -21.02 3.01
C ASN A 898 42.60 -22.22 2.18
N GLU A 899 43.25 -23.38 2.31
CA GLU A 899 42.96 -24.61 1.54
C GLU A 899 42.37 -25.73 2.42
N GLN A 900 41.86 -25.38 3.59
CA GLN A 900 41.16 -26.32 4.47
C GLN A 900 39.89 -26.85 3.80
N THR A 901 39.74 -28.18 3.76
CA THR A 901 38.51 -28.85 3.32
C THR A 901 37.33 -28.39 4.18
N VAL A 902 36.24 -28.03 3.52
CA VAL A 902 35.01 -27.58 4.18
C VAL A 902 34.11 -28.78 4.40
N THR A 903 33.79 -29.06 5.66
CA THR A 903 32.61 -29.87 6.01
C THR A 903 31.49 -28.92 6.33
N LYS A 904 30.29 -29.15 5.81
CA LYS A 904 29.19 -28.21 5.96
C LYS A 904 28.54 -28.29 7.35
N SER A 905 28.59 -27.21 8.10
CA SER A 905 27.93 -27.09 9.42
C SER A 905 26.42 -26.83 9.32
N ILE A 906 25.75 -26.82 10.48
CA ILE A 906 24.38 -26.29 10.60
C ILE A 906 24.25 -24.79 10.32
N TYR A 907 25.32 -24.00 10.31
CA TYR A 907 25.26 -22.56 10.02
C TYR A 907 25.64 -22.19 8.58
N ASP A 908 26.05 -23.17 7.77
CA ASP A 908 26.35 -22.94 6.36
C ASP A 908 25.05 -22.59 5.60
N PRO A 909 24.98 -21.44 4.89
CA PRO A 909 23.75 -20.99 4.23
C PRO A 909 23.42 -21.77 2.94
N CYS A 910 24.33 -22.57 2.40
CA CYS A 910 24.19 -23.13 1.07
C CYS A 910 23.12 -24.23 1.00
N PRO A 911 22.55 -24.48 -0.19
CA PRO A 911 21.66 -25.62 -0.44
C PRO A 911 22.39 -26.97 -0.36
N ALA A 912 21.65 -28.07 -0.30
CA ALA A 912 22.22 -29.43 -0.29
C ALA A 912 23.15 -29.70 -1.48
N GLY A 913 24.23 -30.46 -1.27
CA GLY A 913 25.30 -30.67 -2.25
C GLY A 913 26.25 -29.49 -2.48
N TYR A 914 26.10 -28.39 -1.74
CA TYR A 914 26.95 -27.20 -1.83
C TYR A 914 27.35 -26.67 -0.45
N HIS A 915 28.53 -26.05 -0.39
CA HIS A 915 29.05 -25.37 0.79
C HIS A 915 29.68 -24.01 0.47
N VAL A 916 29.89 -23.18 1.49
CA VAL A 916 30.62 -21.90 1.32
C VAL A 916 32.06 -22.20 0.88
N PRO A 917 32.59 -21.53 -0.16
CA PRO A 917 33.93 -21.78 -0.67
C PRO A 917 35.02 -21.47 0.35
N GLN A 918 36.07 -22.29 0.43
CA GLN A 918 37.33 -21.85 1.07
C GLN A 918 38.05 -20.79 0.21
N ALA A 919 38.87 -19.95 0.85
CA ALA A 919 39.50 -18.82 0.16
C ALA A 919 40.37 -19.22 -1.04
N ASN A 920 41.00 -20.40 -1.01
CA ASN A 920 41.87 -20.83 -2.09
C ASN A 920 41.14 -21.19 -3.39
N VAL A 921 39.81 -21.38 -3.36
CA VAL A 921 38.99 -21.56 -4.58
C VAL A 921 39.23 -20.42 -5.57
N PHE A 922 39.34 -19.20 -5.04
CA PHE A 922 39.47 -17.98 -5.86
C PHE A 922 40.90 -17.66 -6.29
N SER A 923 41.90 -18.43 -5.85
CA SER A 923 43.30 -18.26 -6.29
C SER A 923 43.46 -18.41 -7.81
N ALA A 924 42.61 -19.24 -8.44
CA ALA A 924 42.52 -19.40 -9.89
C ALA A 924 42.06 -18.13 -10.63
N LEU A 925 41.45 -17.18 -9.92
CA LEU A 925 40.84 -15.96 -10.44
C LEU A 925 41.57 -14.68 -9.99
N ALA A 926 42.75 -14.80 -9.39
CA ALA A 926 43.51 -13.65 -8.89
C ALA A 926 44.35 -12.97 -9.99
N ALA A 927 44.38 -11.64 -9.99
CA ALA A 927 45.03 -10.82 -11.03
C ALA A 927 46.14 -9.86 -10.53
N SER A 928 46.28 -9.55 -9.22
CA SER A 928 47.19 -8.49 -8.71
C SER A 928 48.24 -8.90 -7.66
N ALA A 929 49.49 -8.46 -7.87
CA ALA A 929 50.68 -8.93 -7.15
C ALA A 929 50.93 -8.26 -5.78
N ASP A 930 50.27 -7.13 -5.49
CA ASP A 930 50.78 -6.18 -4.49
C ASP A 930 50.12 -6.24 -3.10
N LYS A 931 48.97 -6.92 -2.91
CA LYS A 931 48.26 -6.92 -1.61
C LYS A 931 47.68 -8.24 -1.11
N ALA A 932 47.84 -9.34 -1.83
CA ALA A 932 47.48 -10.66 -1.30
C ALA A 932 48.60 -11.13 -0.34
N SER A 933 48.42 -10.89 0.96
CA SER A 933 49.47 -11.07 1.96
C SER A 933 49.89 -12.53 2.21
N GLU A 934 49.21 -13.53 1.65
CA GLU A 934 49.57 -14.95 1.88
C GLU A 934 49.51 -15.86 0.63
N ASN A 935 49.06 -15.38 -0.54
CA ASN A 935 49.16 -16.08 -1.85
C ASN A 935 49.18 -15.03 -2.97
N LYS A 936 50.36 -14.74 -3.53
CA LYS A 936 50.57 -13.61 -4.48
C LYS A 936 50.03 -13.93 -5.87
N ALA A 937 49.50 -12.93 -6.60
CA ALA A 937 49.01 -13.13 -7.96
C ALA A 937 50.10 -13.49 -8.98
N TYR A 938 49.64 -14.06 -10.10
CA TYR A 938 50.50 -14.60 -11.14
C TYR A 938 50.55 -13.67 -12.34
N GLN A 939 51.67 -12.98 -12.52
CA GLN A 939 51.97 -12.22 -13.73
C GLN A 939 52.78 -13.12 -14.69
N LEU A 940 52.15 -14.16 -15.23
CA LEU A 940 52.77 -15.05 -16.22
C LEU A 940 52.23 -14.75 -17.63
N ALA A 941 53.05 -14.94 -18.67
CA ALA A 941 52.65 -14.65 -20.05
C ALA A 941 51.50 -15.56 -20.55
N ASP A 942 51.45 -16.78 -20.03
CA ASP A 942 50.50 -17.87 -20.31
C ASP A 942 49.32 -17.95 -19.32
N TYR A 943 49.41 -17.27 -18.18
CA TYR A 943 48.37 -17.24 -17.15
C TYR A 943 47.97 -15.79 -16.83
N LYS A 944 47.02 -15.25 -17.59
CA LYS A 944 46.52 -13.88 -17.43
C LYS A 944 45.06 -13.86 -16.99
N THR A 945 44.82 -13.39 -15.77
CA THR A 945 43.47 -13.05 -15.31
C THR A 945 43.17 -11.58 -15.58
N SER A 946 41.99 -11.27 -16.08
CA SER A 946 41.52 -9.88 -16.28
C SER A 946 40.07 -9.73 -15.86
N ALA A 947 39.71 -8.61 -15.24
CA ALA A 947 38.33 -8.24 -14.98
C ALA A 947 37.94 -7.03 -15.82
N LYS A 948 36.81 -7.11 -16.51
CA LYS A 948 36.22 -6.00 -17.27
C LYS A 948 34.83 -5.68 -16.74
N PHE A 949 34.54 -4.40 -16.56
CA PHE A 949 33.24 -3.92 -16.13
C PHE A 949 32.36 -3.58 -17.33
N SER A 950 31.23 -4.25 -17.46
CA SER A 950 30.20 -3.92 -18.44
C SER A 950 28.85 -4.39 -17.93
N ASP A 951 27.79 -3.67 -18.27
CA ASP A 951 26.42 -4.02 -17.88
C ASP A 951 26.29 -4.34 -16.39
N HIS A 952 26.93 -3.50 -15.57
CA HIS A 952 26.82 -3.56 -14.11
C HIS A 952 27.33 -4.88 -13.49
N ALA A 953 28.23 -5.57 -14.20
CA ALA A 953 28.89 -6.79 -13.74
C ALA A 953 30.36 -6.81 -14.19
N TRP A 954 31.12 -7.66 -13.52
CA TRP A 954 32.51 -7.98 -13.82
C TRP A 954 32.57 -9.27 -14.61
N THR A 955 33.19 -9.24 -15.79
CA THR A 955 33.58 -10.46 -16.50
C THR A 955 35.05 -10.74 -16.18
N VAL A 956 35.30 -11.81 -15.45
CA VAL A 956 36.63 -12.30 -15.08
C VAL A 956 37.04 -13.38 -16.06
N THR A 957 38.02 -13.09 -16.92
CA THR A 957 38.61 -14.05 -17.85
C THR A 957 39.90 -14.61 -17.26
N TYR A 958 40.03 -15.93 -17.25
CA TYR A 958 41.16 -16.70 -16.74
C TYR A 958 41.46 -17.86 -17.73
N PRO A 959 42.57 -18.60 -17.61
CA PRO A 959 42.93 -19.60 -18.62
C PRO A 959 41.93 -20.74 -18.80
N GLY A 960 41.08 -21.01 -17.81
CA GLY A 960 40.00 -22.01 -17.90
C GLY A 960 38.68 -21.48 -18.47
N GLY A 961 38.56 -20.18 -18.78
CA GLY A 961 37.35 -19.59 -19.36
C GLY A 961 37.03 -18.19 -18.82
N SER A 962 35.74 -17.85 -18.78
CA SER A 962 35.26 -16.57 -18.24
C SER A 962 34.11 -16.80 -17.25
N ILE A 963 34.06 -15.98 -16.20
CA ILE A 963 33.01 -16.00 -15.17
C ILE A 963 32.47 -14.59 -15.00
N ARG A 964 31.14 -14.46 -14.98
CA ARG A 964 30.46 -13.19 -14.69
C ARG A 964 30.18 -13.09 -13.19
N PHE A 965 30.49 -11.94 -12.60
CA PHE A 965 30.25 -11.58 -11.20
C PHE A 965 29.43 -10.28 -11.17
N PRO A 966 28.21 -10.28 -10.63
CA PRO A 966 27.42 -9.03 -10.53
C PRO A 966 28.10 -8.03 -9.60
N ALA A 967 27.96 -6.73 -9.84
CA ALA A 967 28.48 -5.69 -8.95
C ALA A 967 27.56 -5.53 -7.73
N THR A 968 27.64 -6.51 -6.83
CA THR A 968 26.69 -6.70 -5.74
C THR A 968 26.81 -5.67 -4.61
N GLY A 969 27.87 -4.88 -4.59
CA GLY A 969 28.24 -4.09 -3.43
C GLY A 969 28.41 -4.98 -2.19
N MET A 970 28.11 -4.40 -1.04
CA MET A 970 28.16 -5.07 0.27
C MET A 970 27.19 -4.40 1.26
N ARG A 971 26.67 -5.12 2.25
CA ARG A 971 25.90 -4.50 3.34
C ARG A 971 26.83 -3.90 4.38
N ASN A 972 26.65 -2.59 4.63
CA ASN A 972 27.54 -1.77 5.44
C ASN A 972 27.44 -2.11 6.94
N MET A 973 28.57 -2.12 7.64
CA MET A 973 28.70 -2.33 9.09
C MET A 973 28.25 -1.11 9.94
N SER A 974 27.34 -0.28 9.42
CA SER A 974 26.84 1.01 9.94
C SER A 974 27.56 2.22 9.41
N LEU A 975 26.85 3.33 9.27
CA LEU A 975 27.49 4.65 9.25
C LEU A 975 28.21 4.91 10.59
N ARG A 976 29.36 5.61 10.55
CA ARG A 976 30.13 5.94 11.76
C ARG A 976 29.36 6.94 12.62
N TYR A 977 29.49 6.84 13.95
CA TYR A 977 28.84 7.80 14.85
C TYR A 977 29.25 9.26 14.56
N THR A 978 30.49 9.48 14.13
CA THR A 978 31.06 10.81 13.89
C THR A 978 30.56 11.49 12.62
N VAL A 979 29.88 10.79 11.72
CA VAL A 979 29.53 11.32 10.38
C VAL A 979 28.06 11.64 10.17
N PHE A 980 27.16 11.28 11.10
CA PHE A 980 25.72 11.53 10.94
C PHE A 980 25.35 13.00 10.70
N GLY A 981 26.09 13.94 11.29
CA GLY A 981 25.86 15.38 11.13
C GLY A 981 26.49 16.00 9.88
N THR A 982 27.33 15.26 9.14
CA THR A 982 28.17 15.79 8.05
C THR A 982 27.81 15.23 6.68
N MET A 983 26.70 14.48 6.57
CA MET A 983 26.28 13.87 5.32
C MET A 983 25.59 14.85 4.37
N THR A 984 25.79 14.64 3.06
CA THR A 984 25.10 15.37 1.99
C THR A 984 24.50 14.37 1.00
N LYS A 985 23.28 14.62 0.53
CA LYS A 985 22.58 13.81 -0.47
C LYS A 985 22.85 14.36 -1.86
N TYR A 986 23.04 13.47 -2.82
CA TYR A 986 23.23 13.80 -4.22
C TYR A 986 22.19 13.05 -5.05
N THR A 987 21.52 13.78 -5.94
CA THR A 987 20.84 13.20 -7.10
C THR A 987 21.81 13.18 -8.27
N ALA A 988 21.53 12.41 -9.33
CA ALA A 988 22.44 12.19 -10.47
C ALA A 988 23.01 13.48 -11.10
N SER A 989 22.40 14.65 -10.87
CA SER A 989 22.83 15.95 -11.42
C SER A 989 23.00 17.09 -10.42
N ARG A 990 22.70 16.92 -9.12
CA ARG A 990 22.79 18.02 -8.13
C ARG A 990 23.03 17.54 -6.68
N ALA A 991 23.82 18.31 -5.93
CA ALA A 991 23.88 18.19 -4.47
C ALA A 991 22.64 18.85 -3.87
N ASP A 992 21.83 18.08 -3.16
CA ASP A 992 20.68 18.58 -2.41
C ASP A 992 20.99 18.43 -0.91
N ASP A 993 20.86 19.52 -0.16
CA ASP A 993 20.89 19.42 1.30
C ASP A 993 19.60 18.68 1.73
N PHE A 994 19.73 17.47 2.27
CA PHE A 994 18.57 16.71 2.73
C PHE A 994 18.30 17.07 4.20
N THR A 995 17.04 17.40 4.48
CA THR A 995 16.59 18.06 5.70
C THR A 995 16.77 17.24 6.98
N ASP A 996 16.94 15.93 6.88
CA ASP A 996 17.18 15.04 8.03
C ASP A 996 18.44 14.18 7.85
N LYS A 997 19.60 14.78 8.15
CA LYS A 997 20.92 14.13 8.10
C LYS A 997 21.05 12.93 9.04
N TYR A 998 20.19 12.85 10.06
CA TYR A 998 20.19 11.79 11.06
C TYR A 998 19.27 10.61 10.73
N SER A 999 18.42 10.72 9.71
CA SER A 999 17.48 9.66 9.28
C SER A 999 18.13 8.30 9.01
N LEU A 1000 19.40 8.29 8.57
CA LEU A 1000 20.15 7.08 8.23
C LEU A 1000 20.83 6.42 9.44
N LYS A 1001 20.86 7.07 10.62
CA LYS A 1001 21.69 6.63 11.77
C LYS A 1001 21.26 5.31 12.39
N ASP A 1002 19.98 5.00 12.29
CA ASP A 1002 19.35 3.83 12.91
C ASP A 1002 18.91 2.78 11.87
N GLN A 1003 19.41 2.88 10.63
CA GLN A 1003 19.09 1.97 9.53
C GLN A 1003 20.32 1.17 9.07
N THR A 1004 20.10 0.08 8.36
CA THR A 1004 21.13 -0.74 7.68
C THR A 1004 20.98 -0.59 6.18
N TYR A 1005 22.09 -0.52 5.45
CA TYR A 1005 22.05 -0.33 4.00
C TYR A 1005 23.14 -1.12 3.26
N PRO A 1006 22.86 -1.54 2.02
CA PRO A 1006 23.90 -1.85 1.06
C PRO A 1006 24.72 -0.60 0.70
N ALA A 1007 25.94 -0.84 0.26
CA ALA A 1007 26.94 0.17 0.00
C ALA A 1007 27.79 -0.24 -1.20
N PHE A 1008 28.38 0.76 -1.85
CA PHE A 1008 29.35 0.63 -2.93
C PHE A 1008 28.83 -0.16 -4.15
N ARG A 1009 27.98 0.44 -4.99
CA ARG A 1009 27.46 -0.19 -6.23
C ARG A 1009 28.49 -0.63 -7.28
N MET A 1010 29.78 -0.39 -7.04
CA MET A 1010 30.90 -0.62 -7.98
C MET A 1010 31.87 -1.70 -7.50
N ILE A 1011 31.48 -2.53 -6.52
CA ILE A 1011 32.33 -3.63 -6.02
C ILE A 1011 31.58 -4.95 -6.04
N THR A 1012 32.34 -6.05 -6.02
CA THR A 1012 31.82 -7.39 -5.74
C THR A 1012 32.64 -8.01 -4.63
N TYR A 1013 32.02 -8.29 -3.50
CA TYR A 1013 32.66 -8.97 -2.37
C TYR A 1013 31.96 -10.31 -2.13
N VAL A 1014 32.73 -11.39 -2.24
CA VAL A 1014 32.28 -12.76 -2.03
C VAL A 1014 32.95 -13.32 -0.78
N SER A 1015 32.13 -13.78 0.16
CA SER A 1015 32.55 -14.39 1.41
C SER A 1015 33.19 -15.76 1.20
N THR A 1016 34.03 -16.17 2.15
CA THR A 1016 34.65 -17.50 2.16
C THR A 1016 34.51 -18.13 3.54
N SER A 1017 34.67 -19.44 3.62
CA SER A 1017 34.74 -20.19 4.88
C SER A 1017 36.11 -20.08 5.56
N SER A 1018 37.03 -19.25 5.06
CA SER A 1018 38.37 -19.06 5.66
C SER A 1018 38.42 -17.76 6.47
N LEU A 1019 39.12 -17.79 7.61
CA LEU A 1019 39.48 -16.60 8.38
C LEU A 1019 41.00 -16.37 8.32
N ASN A 1020 41.42 -15.17 8.72
CA ASN A 1020 42.79 -14.87 9.15
C ASN A 1020 42.73 -14.00 10.41
N GLY A 1021 42.94 -14.63 11.58
CA GLY A 1021 42.75 -13.97 12.87
C GLY A 1021 41.26 -13.72 13.15
N GLU A 1022 40.88 -12.45 13.32
CA GLU A 1022 39.48 -12.01 13.59
C GLU A 1022 38.74 -11.58 12.29
N GLN A 1023 39.39 -11.67 11.13
CA GLN A 1023 38.88 -11.17 9.86
C GLN A 1023 38.54 -12.30 8.90
N THR A 1024 37.46 -12.13 8.14
CA THR A 1024 37.07 -13.07 7.08
C THR A 1024 37.92 -12.89 5.85
N MET A 1025 38.31 -13.99 5.24
CA MET A 1025 38.91 -13.96 3.91
C MET A 1025 37.78 -13.78 2.89
N VAL A 1026 38.04 -12.98 1.87
CA VAL A 1026 37.09 -12.68 0.80
C VAL A 1026 37.77 -12.77 -0.57
N TYR A 1027 36.96 -13.00 -1.58
CA TYR A 1027 37.29 -12.63 -2.96
C TYR A 1027 36.64 -11.29 -3.26
N LEU A 1028 37.41 -10.36 -3.84
CA LEU A 1028 36.92 -9.04 -4.17
C LEU A 1028 37.32 -8.59 -5.57
N ILE A 1029 36.41 -7.83 -6.18
CA ILE A 1029 36.66 -6.98 -7.33
C ILE A 1029 36.22 -5.59 -6.90
N ASP A 1030 37.16 -4.65 -6.86
CA ASP A 1030 36.95 -3.35 -6.23
C ASP A 1030 37.47 -2.26 -7.15
N ASN A 1031 36.59 -1.35 -7.57
CA ASN A 1031 36.89 -0.27 -8.51
C ASN A 1031 36.87 1.11 -7.85
N ARG A 1032 37.11 1.17 -6.54
CA ARG A 1032 37.19 2.43 -5.77
C ARG A 1032 38.66 2.88 -5.65
N PHE A 1033 39.17 3.78 -6.50
CA PHE A 1033 40.57 4.29 -6.42
C PHE A 1033 40.59 5.80 -6.82
N GLU A 1034 40.91 6.82 -6.01
CA GLU A 1034 42.21 7.24 -5.41
C GLU A 1034 42.07 8.43 -4.40
N TYR A 1035 43.08 8.69 -3.54
CA TYR A 1035 43.37 10.02 -2.89
C TYR A 1035 44.83 10.15 -2.35
N TYR A 1036 45.34 11.40 -2.20
CA TYR A 1036 46.70 11.84 -1.78
C TYR A 1036 46.85 12.23 -0.29
N TYR A 1037 47.98 11.93 0.39
CA TYR A 1037 48.51 12.84 1.44
C TYR A 1037 50.00 12.60 1.76
N ASN A 1038 50.76 13.65 2.13
CA ASN A 1038 52.25 13.79 2.13
C ASN A 1038 52.90 14.11 0.76
N GLY A 1039 52.20 14.81 -0.14
CA GLY A 1039 52.82 15.34 -1.36
C GLY A 1039 53.20 14.29 -2.41
N ALA A 1040 52.64 13.07 -2.34
CA ALA A 1040 52.84 12.01 -3.33
C ALA A 1040 51.53 11.36 -3.79
N LEU A 1041 51.47 11.08 -5.10
CA LEU A 1041 50.28 10.78 -5.89
C LEU A 1041 49.59 9.47 -5.62
N GLN A 1042 50.21 8.31 -5.69
CA GLN A 1042 49.47 7.03 -5.68
C GLN A 1042 48.36 6.97 -6.73
N THR A 1043 48.80 7.06 -7.98
CA THR A 1043 48.06 6.59 -9.15
C THR A 1043 47.96 5.06 -9.12
N THR A 1044 46.94 4.42 -9.66
CA THR A 1044 46.69 4.43 -11.11
C THR A 1044 45.23 4.07 -11.44
N CYS A 1045 44.31 5.03 -11.29
CA CYS A 1045 43.72 5.82 -12.37
C CYS A 1045 43.39 7.24 -11.86
N GLN A 1046 44.19 8.18 -12.34
CA GLN A 1046 44.10 9.63 -12.16
C GLN A 1046 42.84 10.20 -12.82
N SER A 1047 41.69 10.15 -12.13
CA SER A 1047 40.64 11.16 -12.25
C SER A 1047 39.54 10.86 -11.25
N HIS A 1048 39.06 11.91 -10.60
CA HIS A 1048 37.76 11.93 -9.94
C HIS A 1048 36.68 11.55 -10.96
N TYR A 1049 36.43 10.26 -11.14
CA TYR A 1049 35.29 9.83 -11.91
C TYR A 1049 34.08 10.12 -11.04
N LYS A 1050 33.27 11.08 -11.50
CA LYS A 1050 31.91 11.19 -11.03
C LYS A 1050 31.25 9.82 -11.23
N ALA A 1051 30.19 9.53 -10.49
CA ALA A 1051 29.50 8.25 -10.57
C ALA A 1051 28.99 7.87 -12.00
N GLU A 1052 29.08 8.81 -12.95
CA GLU A 1052 28.78 8.74 -14.39
C GLU A 1052 29.97 8.29 -15.30
N ASP A 1053 31.22 8.27 -14.83
CA ASP A 1053 32.42 8.11 -15.70
C ASP A 1053 33.18 6.77 -15.56
N ILE A 1054 32.52 5.66 -15.20
CA ILE A 1054 33.19 4.34 -15.19
C ILE A 1054 33.59 3.97 -16.63
N ASN A 1055 34.83 4.22 -17.04
CA ASN A 1055 35.33 3.80 -18.33
C ASN A 1055 35.37 2.26 -18.38
N ARG A 1056 34.47 1.68 -19.19
CA ARG A 1056 34.24 0.23 -19.43
C ARG A 1056 35.49 -0.57 -19.84
N ASN A 1057 36.62 0.11 -20.10
CA ASN A 1057 37.87 -0.50 -20.58
C ASN A 1057 38.99 -0.58 -19.52
N THR A 1058 38.76 -0.14 -18.28
CA THR A 1058 39.79 -0.16 -17.24
C THR A 1058 39.91 -1.56 -16.61
N LEU A 1059 41.13 -2.11 -16.60
CA LEU A 1059 41.42 -3.38 -15.94
C LEU A 1059 41.45 -3.18 -14.41
N VAL A 1060 40.53 -3.83 -13.71
CA VAL A 1060 40.43 -3.77 -12.24
C VAL A 1060 41.00 -5.06 -11.64
N PRO A 1061 41.79 -5.00 -10.55
CA PRO A 1061 42.37 -6.19 -9.95
C PRO A 1061 41.30 -7.05 -9.25
N ALA A 1062 41.04 -8.24 -9.78
CA ALA A 1062 40.39 -9.31 -9.04
C ALA A 1062 41.38 -9.88 -8.01
N THR A 1063 41.03 -9.86 -6.73
CA THR A 1063 41.93 -10.26 -5.64
C THR A 1063 41.30 -11.36 -4.79
N ALA A 1064 42.07 -12.40 -4.51
CA ALA A 1064 41.67 -13.52 -3.66
C ALA A 1064 42.46 -13.51 -2.34
N CYS A 1065 41.99 -14.29 -1.35
CA CYS A 1065 42.64 -14.42 -0.05
C CYS A 1065 42.94 -13.07 0.62
N THR A 1066 42.00 -12.12 0.53
CA THR A 1066 42.10 -10.80 1.18
C THR A 1066 41.27 -10.77 2.44
N THR A 1067 41.76 -10.13 3.51
CA THR A 1067 41.03 -9.99 4.77
C THR A 1067 40.00 -8.87 4.72
N SER A 1068 38.81 -9.11 5.24
CA SER A 1068 37.73 -8.16 5.44
C SER A 1068 37.11 -8.30 6.83
N ASN A 1069 36.41 -7.27 7.28
CA ASN A 1069 35.66 -7.31 8.53
C ASN A 1069 34.50 -8.31 8.40
N ASN A 1070 34.28 -9.12 9.43
CA ASN A 1070 33.22 -10.12 9.39
C ASN A 1070 31.83 -9.53 9.73
N SER A 1071 31.78 -8.28 10.20
CA SER A 1071 30.53 -7.55 10.44
C SER A 1071 29.82 -7.08 9.17
N TYR A 1072 30.49 -7.07 8.01
CA TYR A 1072 29.83 -6.77 6.75
C TYR A 1072 28.89 -7.88 6.31
N GLY A 1073 27.83 -7.52 5.58
CA GLY A 1073 27.07 -8.51 4.82
C GLY A 1073 27.70 -8.68 3.45
N LEU A 1074 28.10 -9.90 3.14
CA LEU A 1074 28.83 -10.28 1.94
C LEU A 1074 28.01 -11.27 1.13
N THR A 1075 28.18 -11.29 -0.19
CA THR A 1075 27.52 -12.32 -1.00
C THR A 1075 28.23 -13.66 -0.82
N VAL A 1076 27.52 -14.76 -1.07
CA VAL A 1076 28.08 -16.11 -1.05
C VAL A 1076 27.96 -16.69 -2.45
N ARG A 1077 29.07 -17.23 -2.98
CA ARG A 1077 29.09 -17.97 -4.24
C ARG A 1077 29.51 -19.41 -3.96
N PRO A 1078 28.55 -20.34 -3.79
CA PRO A 1078 28.84 -21.68 -3.33
C PRO A 1078 29.76 -22.48 -4.26
N VAL A 1079 30.40 -23.50 -3.69
CA VAL A 1079 31.05 -24.57 -4.45
C VAL A 1079 30.33 -25.88 -4.20
N HIS A 1080 30.29 -26.73 -5.22
CA HIS A 1080 29.70 -28.06 -5.11
C HIS A 1080 30.64 -29.00 -4.33
N ASP A 1081 30.07 -29.79 -3.42
CA ASP A 1081 30.74 -30.79 -2.58
C ASP A 1081 31.50 -31.86 -3.38
#